data_AF-A0A9N8HIN1-F1
#
_entry.id   AF-A0A9N8HIN1-F1
#
_cell.length_a   1.000
_cell.length_b   1.000
_cell.length_c   1.000
_cell.angle_alpha   90.00
_cell.angle_beta   90.00
_cell.angle_gamma   90.00
#
_symmetry.space_group_name_H-M   'P 1'
#
loop_
_entity.id
_entity.type
_entity.pdbx_description
1 polymer ?
#
loop_
_entity_poly.entity_id
_entity_poly.type
_entity_poly.pdbx_seq_one_letter_code
_entity_poly.pdbx_strand_id
1 'polypeptide(L)'
;MRTLRRGARCGWSLWLLFLLLLLQVCCGSGQQAVRPLDCDPCIERPSYTIQAIVHGTQNSQFWLQVKAAAVQAAKDLRVELIFDLYEDFDPQRMAEDIVRVATSSDSDSTTTVTNKKPDALLVTVPSVVVHDAIRTALAHMPVFGINSGYESARELGLLGFIAMNEYLGGQLAAEEFLMRQRQPADISKALFVNTEKGNRALDQRFEGFRDTLLQRQSSTSSTSSGNNTSDSTTTTTTTIQVSEISLSELEYDGNASKILRQAFEGCPYNVVLLSSSSALETATRALYANSCNLESTRLATFDVSIENYYAIAIGKLSFTISQQHYLQGSLGVWMATLYATQHKRLEPPFQSEYGVHFSGPKVINLEGLPSDTRQICEADAFPVCPNKYQPNGVTESRCPCTDRSRIRIGGVIHGTQRDKWADQPRAAAEQAAKDLGVQVDFKLLSPESGSLPTSKMAARIRALCRQGVDGLFVSIPNGDEIVPALQECLDLEVPIVSINVGSYTSANLGLLHHVGQLEYVAGYGGGKRLIDAGMKQGLCPIHEIDNVSLRRRCEGFGAAIAESADQGVTYLGAVPVERDRKALNLQEIRAAVGHGGDWEGLGVLALGDAVVEEAIQIKSEHPQALVGTFDINGKVFDGIEQGDLLFGIDQDLPLQGALPVWLLTLYATTGQKLVNFNMETGPRFLEEAPPSETIQCVETVFKVCAPPNQNDMNQLASVRPFGFTIAGISFATSLFFVGWVFRHRHHPRLQSSQPFFLVVICFGTIVLTSSIIPMSLDDSILDEEGCNKACMSVPWLASTGFTVIFAALFAKLWRITVLVESARKFRKRGEISVWRSMKAASLLLLVNVVCLFVWTVVDPMQWIRVPICGSGDESSHGYCNIGNTNVSVAMGILVLLVNMAVAILTAVQAYRARWIKLQFSETRYIFIMMLGAVQIFAVGCPLVAVAYTHPVASYFVKTVLVFTLSMTVLMFMFIPKMFSVHNMADDLFIRSSTSNPMGASGSRRGGEFEKSMWITRLRALEAVVLHEQGLELEPFMERAGIFLPNEDVSLSASKRHLAVNDGEGNDGDLSSRRADEEQKKAPEGRRESEEKREEGDIDEEESEVKDC
;
A
#
# COMPACT_ATOMS: atom_id res chain seq x y z
N MET A 1 -24.77 -49.78 -17.38
CA MET A 1 -25.53 -48.67 -18.02
C MET A 1 -26.52 -47.96 -17.07
N ARG A 2 -27.40 -48.65 -16.31
CA ARG A 2 -28.34 -47.95 -15.39
C ARG A 2 -27.64 -47.10 -14.31
N THR A 3 -26.52 -47.56 -13.75
CA THR A 3 -25.67 -46.81 -12.80
C THR A 3 -25.13 -45.49 -13.37
N LEU A 4 -24.57 -45.50 -14.58
CA LEU A 4 -24.05 -44.30 -15.26
C LEU A 4 -25.11 -43.21 -15.53
N ARG A 5 -26.41 -43.52 -15.49
CA ARG A 5 -27.49 -42.52 -15.59
C ARG A 5 -27.88 -41.87 -14.27
N ARG A 6 -27.40 -42.35 -13.11
CA ARG A 6 -27.63 -41.70 -11.81
C ARG A 6 -26.53 -40.68 -11.47
N GLY A 7 -25.25 -41.05 -11.57
CA GLY A 7 -24.14 -40.12 -11.32
C GLY A 7 -24.17 -38.86 -12.20
N ALA A 8 -24.58 -39.01 -13.46
CA ALA A 8 -24.76 -37.90 -14.40
C ALA A 8 -25.89 -36.91 -14.05
N ARG A 9 -26.75 -37.20 -13.06
CA ARG A 9 -27.75 -36.25 -12.54
C ARG A 9 -27.24 -35.49 -11.33
N CYS A 10 -26.63 -36.18 -10.36
CA CYS A 10 -26.01 -35.52 -9.20
C CYS A 10 -24.95 -34.49 -9.63
N GLY A 11 -24.11 -34.80 -10.63
CA GLY A 11 -23.11 -33.85 -11.14
C GLY A 11 -23.69 -32.57 -11.72
N TRP A 12 -24.90 -32.61 -12.31
CA TRP A 12 -25.60 -31.41 -12.79
C TRP A 12 -26.29 -30.64 -11.65
N SER A 13 -26.80 -31.33 -10.63
CA SER A 13 -27.35 -30.68 -9.43
C SER A 13 -26.27 -29.95 -8.63
N LEU A 14 -25.09 -30.53 -8.46
CA LEU A 14 -23.93 -29.85 -7.83
C LEU A 14 -23.45 -28.67 -8.67
N TRP A 15 -23.39 -28.79 -10.00
CA TRP A 15 -23.05 -27.66 -10.87
C TRP A 15 -24.07 -26.51 -10.77
N LEU A 16 -25.37 -26.79 -10.70
CA LEU A 16 -26.37 -25.74 -10.46
C LEU A 16 -26.27 -25.12 -9.06
N LEU A 17 -26.00 -25.91 -8.01
CA LEU A 17 -25.79 -25.36 -6.67
C LEU A 17 -24.56 -24.44 -6.62
N PHE A 18 -23.47 -24.82 -7.28
CA PHE A 18 -22.27 -24.01 -7.38
C PHE A 18 -22.52 -22.72 -8.17
N LEU A 19 -23.30 -22.78 -9.25
CA LEU A 19 -23.71 -21.60 -10.02
C LEU A 19 -24.65 -20.67 -9.23
N LEU A 20 -25.52 -21.23 -8.38
CA LEU A 20 -26.44 -20.45 -7.54
C LEU A 20 -25.72 -19.80 -6.34
N LEU A 21 -24.74 -20.49 -5.74
CA LEU A 21 -23.86 -19.90 -4.73
C LEU A 21 -23.04 -18.74 -5.30
N LEU A 22 -22.48 -18.90 -6.52
CA LEU A 22 -21.80 -17.82 -7.24
C LEU A 22 -22.72 -16.62 -7.54
N LEU A 23 -24.03 -16.85 -7.71
CA LEU A 23 -25.01 -15.77 -7.90
C LEU A 23 -25.42 -15.05 -6.61
N GLN A 24 -25.26 -15.67 -5.42
CA GLN A 24 -25.51 -14.99 -4.15
C GLN A 24 -24.38 -14.03 -3.74
N VAL A 25 -23.15 -14.25 -4.23
CA VAL A 25 -22.00 -13.34 -4.00
C VAL A 25 -22.15 -12.01 -4.77
N CYS A 26 -23.01 -11.96 -5.80
CA CYS A 26 -23.23 -10.76 -6.61
C CYS A 26 -24.21 -9.73 -6.00
N CYS A 27 -24.73 -9.94 -4.78
CA CYS A 27 -25.56 -8.98 -4.06
C CYS A 27 -24.94 -8.56 -2.73
N GLY A 28 -23.73 -7.99 -2.77
CA GLY A 28 -23.24 -7.15 -1.68
C GLY A 28 -24.15 -5.93 -1.53
N SER A 29 -24.66 -5.70 -0.31
CA SER A 29 -25.48 -4.53 0.00
C SER A 29 -24.64 -3.26 -0.07
N GLY A 30 -24.98 -2.35 -0.99
CA GLY A 30 -24.28 -1.07 -1.14
C GLY A 30 -24.50 -0.17 0.08
N GLN A 31 -23.50 -0.09 0.95
CA GLN A 31 -23.48 0.81 2.10
C GLN A 31 -22.08 1.41 2.25
N GLN A 32 -22.02 2.73 2.39
CA GLN A 32 -20.85 3.58 2.68
C GLN A 32 -19.60 3.31 1.82
N ALA A 33 -19.44 4.10 0.76
CA ALA A 33 -18.27 4.08 -0.11
C ALA A 33 -17.03 4.71 0.56
N VAL A 34 -16.36 3.90 1.39
CA VAL A 34 -14.95 4.05 1.73
C VAL A 34 -14.22 2.84 1.16
N ARG A 35 -13.15 3.07 0.40
CA ARG A 35 -12.33 2.00 -0.17
C ARG A 35 -11.64 1.24 0.98
N PRO A 36 -11.75 -0.10 1.07
CA PRO A 36 -11.03 -0.85 2.10
C PRO A 36 -9.53 -0.63 1.95
N LEU A 37 -8.84 -0.47 3.07
CA LEU A 37 -7.38 -0.38 3.07
C LEU A 37 -6.79 -1.73 2.63
N ASP A 38 -5.79 -1.68 1.76
CA ASP A 38 -4.92 -2.81 1.48
C ASP A 38 -3.53 -2.49 2.06
N CYS A 39 -3.01 -3.41 2.85
CA CYS A 39 -1.76 -3.30 3.59
C CYS A 39 -0.86 -4.54 3.39
N ASP A 40 -1.17 -5.42 2.42
CA ASP A 40 -0.35 -6.60 2.11
C ASP A 40 0.43 -6.43 0.79
N PRO A 41 1.76 -6.21 0.80
CA PRO A 41 2.67 -6.13 1.95
C PRO A 41 2.86 -4.70 2.49
N CYS A 42 2.17 -3.71 1.91
CA CYS A 42 2.25 -2.28 2.24
C CYS A 42 1.16 -1.47 1.53
N ILE A 43 0.91 -0.24 1.99
CA ILE A 43 -0.03 0.71 1.36
C ILE A 43 0.61 1.34 0.12
N GLU A 44 0.04 1.07 -1.06
CA GLU A 44 0.43 1.71 -2.32
C GLU A 44 -0.26 3.07 -2.49
N ARG A 45 0.28 4.11 -1.85
CA ARG A 45 -0.23 5.49 -1.93
C ARG A 45 -0.42 6.05 -3.35
N PRO A 46 0.41 5.74 -4.38
CA PRO A 46 0.15 6.19 -5.74
C PRO A 46 -1.18 5.73 -6.34
N SER A 47 -1.84 4.72 -5.76
CA SER A 47 -3.19 4.28 -6.17
C SER A 47 -4.33 5.14 -5.59
N TYR A 48 -4.03 6.14 -4.74
CA TYR A 48 -5.00 7.01 -4.09
C TYR A 48 -5.02 8.42 -4.70
N THR A 49 -6.23 8.94 -4.89
CA THR A 49 -6.51 10.22 -5.58
C THR A 49 -7.26 11.16 -4.64
N ILE A 50 -6.70 12.32 -4.36
CA ILE A 50 -7.35 13.41 -3.63
C ILE A 50 -7.87 14.43 -4.64
N GLN A 51 -9.06 14.98 -4.44
CA GLN A 51 -9.56 16.08 -5.28
C GLN A 51 -9.90 17.32 -4.45
N ALA A 52 -9.41 18.48 -4.87
CA ALA A 52 -9.70 19.77 -4.27
C ALA A 52 -10.61 20.62 -5.17
N ILE A 53 -11.70 21.13 -4.60
CA ILE A 53 -12.67 22.01 -5.28
C ILE A 53 -12.92 23.22 -4.37
N VAL A 54 -12.46 24.39 -4.79
CA VAL A 54 -12.38 25.60 -3.95
C VAL A 54 -12.84 26.84 -4.70
N HIS A 55 -13.28 27.89 -4.01
CA HIS A 55 -13.69 29.18 -4.62
C HIS A 55 -12.53 30.02 -5.19
N GLY A 56 -11.45 29.37 -5.61
CA GLY A 56 -10.22 30.03 -6.04
C GLY A 56 -10.17 30.25 -7.55
N THR A 57 -9.73 31.45 -7.93
CA THR A 57 -9.53 31.84 -9.33
C THR A 57 -8.05 31.89 -9.71
N GLN A 58 -7.76 31.66 -10.99
CA GLN A 58 -6.38 31.67 -11.54
C GLN A 58 -5.69 33.04 -11.40
N ASN A 59 -6.46 34.12 -11.27
CA ASN A 59 -5.96 35.48 -11.09
C ASN A 59 -5.54 35.80 -9.64
N SER A 60 -5.87 34.94 -8.67
CA SER A 60 -5.60 35.18 -7.24
C SER A 60 -4.27 34.58 -6.79
N GLN A 61 -3.30 35.43 -6.45
CA GLN A 61 -1.98 35.02 -5.93
C GLN A 61 -2.10 34.10 -4.71
N PHE A 62 -2.99 34.42 -3.77
CA PHE A 62 -3.32 33.57 -2.62
C PHE A 62 -3.65 32.13 -3.05
N TRP A 63 -4.52 31.97 -4.05
CA TRP A 63 -4.96 30.65 -4.50
C TRP A 63 -3.90 29.91 -5.33
N LEU A 64 -3.05 30.62 -6.06
CA LEU A 64 -1.85 30.04 -6.68
C LEU A 64 -0.90 29.48 -5.63
N GLN A 65 -0.66 30.21 -4.53
CA GLN A 65 0.17 29.76 -3.41
C GLN A 65 -0.44 28.55 -2.68
N VAL A 66 -1.76 28.54 -2.42
CA VAL A 66 -2.47 27.38 -1.83
C VAL A 66 -2.39 26.16 -2.75
N LYS A 67 -2.61 26.32 -4.07
CA LYS A 67 -2.50 25.23 -5.05
C LYS A 67 -1.06 24.69 -5.11
N ALA A 68 -0.05 25.55 -5.12
CA ALA A 68 1.35 25.14 -5.11
C ALA A 68 1.72 24.34 -3.84
N ALA A 69 1.29 24.82 -2.66
CA ALA A 69 1.48 24.12 -1.39
C ALA A 69 0.82 22.74 -1.37
N ALA A 70 -0.44 22.65 -1.82
CA ALA A 70 -1.19 21.40 -1.93
C ALA A 70 -0.54 20.41 -2.91
N VAL A 71 -0.08 20.89 -4.08
CA VAL A 71 0.63 20.07 -5.07
C VAL A 71 1.97 19.56 -4.52
N GLN A 72 2.71 20.38 -3.75
CA GLN A 72 3.93 19.91 -3.08
C GLN A 72 3.62 18.87 -2.00
N ALA A 73 2.56 19.07 -1.19
CA ALA A 73 2.11 18.12 -0.18
C ALA A 73 1.65 16.77 -0.77
N ALA A 74 1.05 16.77 -1.96
CA ALA A 74 0.69 15.55 -2.69
C ALA A 74 1.93 14.80 -3.20
N LYS A 75 2.92 15.51 -3.74
CA LYS A 75 4.23 14.96 -4.13
C LYS A 75 4.99 14.38 -2.92
N ASP A 76 4.94 15.06 -1.79
CA ASP A 76 5.55 14.62 -0.52
C ASP A 76 4.95 13.27 -0.09
N LEU A 77 3.62 13.17 -0.02
CA LEU A 77 2.97 11.93 0.40
C LEU A 77 2.84 10.87 -0.70
N ARG A 78 3.19 11.18 -1.96
CA ARG A 78 3.12 10.30 -3.14
C ARG A 78 1.69 9.81 -3.43
N VAL A 79 0.75 10.75 -3.46
CA VAL A 79 -0.65 10.57 -3.90
C VAL A 79 -0.95 11.41 -5.14
N GLU A 80 -1.98 11.04 -5.90
CA GLU A 80 -2.52 11.89 -6.96
C GLU A 80 -3.34 13.04 -6.36
N LEU A 81 -3.20 14.25 -6.91
CA LEU A 81 -4.01 15.41 -6.55
C LEU A 81 -4.59 16.09 -7.79
N ILE A 82 -5.93 16.12 -7.87
CA ILE A 82 -6.67 16.93 -8.82
C ILE A 82 -7.05 18.24 -8.11
N PHE A 83 -6.44 19.36 -8.48
CA PHE A 83 -6.75 20.67 -7.91
C PHE A 83 -6.65 21.72 -9.00
N ASP A 84 -7.80 22.18 -9.51
CA ASP A 84 -7.88 23.25 -10.49
C ASP A 84 -8.57 24.50 -9.94
N LEU A 85 -8.26 25.64 -10.56
CA LEU A 85 -8.75 26.96 -10.20
C LEU A 85 -9.62 27.48 -11.35
N TYR A 86 -10.74 28.11 -11.00
CA TYR A 86 -11.65 28.68 -11.97
C TYR A 86 -11.02 29.90 -12.67
N GLU A 87 -11.52 30.23 -13.87
CA GLU A 87 -11.17 31.50 -14.51
C GLU A 87 -11.89 32.63 -13.76
N ASP A 88 -13.23 32.59 -13.77
CA ASP A 88 -14.14 33.36 -12.93
C ASP A 88 -14.88 32.43 -11.96
N PHE A 89 -15.12 32.86 -10.72
CA PHE A 89 -15.79 32.04 -9.70
C PHE A 89 -17.32 32.06 -9.85
N ASP A 90 -17.94 30.87 -9.79
CA ASP A 90 -19.38 30.67 -9.83
C ASP A 90 -19.77 29.61 -8.76
N PRO A 91 -20.58 29.97 -7.74
CA PRO A 91 -20.96 29.05 -6.67
C PRO A 91 -21.98 27.98 -7.10
N GLN A 92 -22.75 28.19 -8.16
CA GLN A 92 -23.60 27.16 -8.77
C GLN A 92 -22.73 26.13 -9.49
N ARG A 93 -21.78 26.58 -10.33
CA ARG A 93 -20.81 25.71 -11.01
C ARG A 93 -19.99 24.89 -10.02
N MET A 94 -19.51 25.50 -8.94
CA MET A 94 -18.78 24.81 -7.87
C MET A 94 -19.63 23.72 -7.19
N ALA A 95 -20.92 23.98 -6.98
CA ALA A 95 -21.86 22.99 -6.44
C ALA A 95 -22.10 21.82 -7.41
N GLU A 96 -22.25 22.10 -8.71
CA GLU A 96 -22.34 21.07 -9.76
C GLU A 96 -21.07 20.21 -9.85
N ASP A 97 -19.89 20.82 -9.75
CA ASP A 97 -18.60 20.10 -9.73
C ASP A 97 -18.50 19.13 -8.55
N ILE A 98 -18.87 19.56 -7.34
CA ILE A 98 -18.87 18.74 -6.12
C ILE A 98 -19.85 17.55 -6.24
N VAL A 99 -21.08 17.79 -6.68
CA VAL A 99 -22.08 16.72 -6.85
C VAL A 99 -21.66 15.74 -7.94
N ARG A 100 -21.13 16.22 -9.08
CA ARG A 100 -20.64 15.38 -10.18
C ARG A 100 -19.51 14.46 -9.72
N VAL A 101 -18.56 14.98 -8.94
CA VAL A 101 -17.44 14.18 -8.42
C VAL A 101 -17.93 13.13 -7.42
N ALA A 102 -18.76 13.50 -6.46
CA ALA A 102 -19.26 12.57 -5.44
C ALA A 102 -20.14 11.43 -6.00
N THR A 103 -20.93 11.74 -7.03
CA THR A 103 -21.86 10.81 -7.70
C THR A 103 -21.26 10.10 -8.93
N SER A 104 -19.98 10.36 -9.25
CA SER A 104 -19.25 9.64 -10.30
C SER A 104 -19.17 8.14 -10.01
N SER A 105 -19.08 7.34 -11.07
CA SER A 105 -19.03 5.87 -11.01
C SER A 105 -17.69 5.37 -11.55
N ASP A 106 -17.04 4.45 -10.83
CA ASP A 106 -15.71 3.91 -11.18
C ASP A 106 -15.63 3.16 -12.52
N SER A 107 -16.76 3.01 -13.22
CA SER A 107 -16.89 2.29 -14.49
C SER A 107 -16.49 3.09 -15.74
N ASP A 108 -16.46 4.42 -15.70
CA ASP A 108 -16.43 5.26 -16.92
C ASP A 108 -15.00 5.50 -17.49
N SER A 109 -14.32 4.39 -17.74
CA SER A 109 -12.89 4.25 -18.05
C SER A 109 -12.47 4.60 -19.49
N THR A 110 -13.36 5.19 -20.29
CA THR A 110 -13.12 5.35 -21.76
C THR A 110 -12.34 6.59 -22.18
N THR A 111 -12.02 7.49 -21.24
CA THR A 111 -11.15 8.66 -21.46
C THR A 111 -10.21 8.92 -20.29
N THR A 112 -8.97 9.31 -20.61
CA THR A 112 -7.93 9.95 -19.77
C THR A 112 -8.26 10.16 -18.28
N VAL A 113 -7.52 9.48 -17.39
CA VAL A 113 -7.20 9.76 -15.95
C VAL A 113 -8.26 10.44 -15.07
N THR A 114 -8.76 11.62 -15.44
CA THR A 114 -9.70 12.50 -14.72
C THR A 114 -11.09 11.90 -14.39
N ASN A 115 -11.34 10.63 -14.70
CA ASN A 115 -12.63 9.95 -14.53
C ASN A 115 -12.67 8.95 -13.35
N LYS A 116 -11.54 8.65 -12.69
CA LYS A 116 -11.55 7.83 -11.46
C LYS A 116 -12.22 8.64 -10.34
N LYS A 117 -13.11 8.03 -9.55
CA LYS A 117 -13.64 8.69 -8.35
C LYS A 117 -12.51 8.91 -7.32
N PRO A 118 -12.34 10.11 -6.76
CA PRO A 118 -11.33 10.36 -5.74
C PRO A 118 -11.64 9.65 -4.41
N ASP A 119 -10.58 9.23 -3.73
CA ASP A 119 -10.63 8.56 -2.42
C ASP A 119 -10.96 9.56 -1.29
N ALA A 120 -10.72 10.87 -1.47
CA ALA A 120 -11.19 11.94 -0.57
C ALA A 120 -11.33 13.32 -1.26
N LEU A 121 -12.20 14.19 -0.71
CA LEU A 121 -12.47 15.55 -1.21
C LEU A 121 -11.96 16.63 -0.25
N LEU A 122 -11.43 17.72 -0.80
CA LEU A 122 -10.98 18.92 -0.07
C LEU A 122 -11.73 20.15 -0.59
N VAL A 123 -12.49 20.86 0.26
CA VAL A 123 -13.42 21.92 -0.17
C VAL A 123 -13.29 23.24 0.58
N THR A 124 -13.86 24.31 0.00
CA THR A 124 -14.25 25.53 0.75
C THR A 124 -15.77 25.64 0.78
N VAL A 125 -16.35 26.30 1.78
CA VAL A 125 -17.83 26.45 1.90
C VAL A 125 -18.26 27.93 1.78
N PRO A 126 -18.11 28.58 0.61
CA PRO A 126 -18.35 30.01 0.43
C PRO A 126 -19.85 30.40 0.47
N SER A 127 -20.76 29.46 0.19
CA SER A 127 -22.19 29.76 0.01
C SER A 127 -23.09 28.60 0.46
N VAL A 128 -24.37 28.90 0.66
CA VAL A 128 -25.41 27.90 1.02
C VAL A 128 -25.56 26.83 -0.07
N VAL A 129 -25.47 27.22 -1.36
CA VAL A 129 -25.57 26.28 -2.50
C VAL A 129 -24.42 25.28 -2.49
N VAL A 130 -23.21 25.72 -2.15
CA VAL A 130 -22.04 24.83 -2.01
C VAL A 130 -22.15 23.97 -0.74
N HIS A 131 -22.67 24.50 0.37
CA HIS A 131 -22.99 23.70 1.57
C HIS A 131 -23.96 22.54 1.26
N ASP A 132 -25.01 22.77 0.47
CA ASP A 132 -25.99 21.73 0.11
C ASP A 132 -25.40 20.68 -0.85
N ALA A 133 -24.49 21.09 -1.73
CA ALA A 133 -23.69 20.16 -2.54
C ALA A 133 -22.75 19.29 -1.70
N ILE A 134 -22.06 19.87 -0.70
CA ILE A 134 -21.18 19.11 0.20
C ILE A 134 -21.99 18.17 1.10
N ARG A 135 -23.18 18.56 1.54
CA ARG A 135 -24.13 17.68 2.24
C ARG A 135 -24.48 16.44 1.42
N THR A 136 -24.55 16.58 0.10
CA THR A 136 -24.74 15.47 -0.84
C THR A 136 -23.46 14.64 -0.97
N ALA A 137 -22.29 15.28 -1.05
CA ALA A 137 -21.00 14.59 -1.18
C ALA A 137 -20.64 13.70 0.03
N LEU A 138 -20.97 14.14 1.24
CA LEU A 138 -20.75 13.39 2.49
C LEU A 138 -21.47 12.03 2.55
N ALA A 139 -22.53 11.83 1.78
CA ALA A 139 -23.20 10.54 1.66
C ALA A 139 -22.41 9.52 0.81
N HIS A 140 -21.35 9.96 0.13
CA HIS A 140 -20.67 9.22 -0.93
C HIS A 140 -19.15 9.14 -0.81
N MET A 141 -18.50 9.98 0.00
CA MET A 141 -17.05 10.01 0.18
C MET A 141 -16.63 10.85 1.40
N PRO A 142 -15.41 10.66 1.96
CA PRO A 142 -14.88 11.53 3.01
C PRO A 142 -14.57 12.94 2.48
N VAL A 143 -14.93 13.96 3.26
CA VAL A 143 -14.74 15.39 2.90
C VAL A 143 -14.04 16.16 4.04
N PHE A 144 -13.02 16.91 3.65
CA PHE A 144 -12.24 17.84 4.47
C PHE A 144 -12.43 19.27 3.96
N GLY A 145 -12.23 20.28 4.80
CA GLY A 145 -12.37 21.68 4.38
C GLY A 145 -11.16 22.56 4.70
N ILE A 146 -10.99 23.62 3.89
CA ILE A 146 -9.97 24.64 4.07
C ILE A 146 -10.53 26.06 3.88
N ASN A 147 -9.77 27.05 4.34
CA ASN A 147 -9.97 28.49 4.13
C ASN A 147 -11.31 29.06 4.63
N SER A 148 -12.40 28.97 3.86
CA SER A 148 -13.65 29.69 4.13
C SER A 148 -14.83 28.77 4.44
N GLY A 149 -15.76 29.28 5.27
CA GLY A 149 -17.03 28.62 5.57
C GLY A 149 -17.02 27.64 6.75
N TYR A 150 -16.08 27.82 7.70
CA TYR A 150 -15.96 27.04 8.94
C TYR A 150 -17.30 26.66 9.59
N GLU A 151 -18.17 27.63 9.91
CA GLU A 151 -19.41 27.34 10.62
C GLU A 151 -20.32 26.35 9.87
N SER A 152 -20.37 26.46 8.54
CA SER A 152 -21.10 25.54 7.68
C SER A 152 -20.38 24.19 7.54
N ALA A 153 -19.05 24.15 7.53
CA ALA A 153 -18.28 22.91 7.60
C ALA A 153 -18.50 22.14 8.93
N ARG A 154 -18.64 22.87 10.05
CA ARG A 154 -19.07 22.35 11.36
C ARG A 154 -20.49 21.78 11.27
N GLU A 155 -21.45 22.54 10.74
CA GLU A 155 -22.85 22.12 10.59
C GLU A 155 -23.02 20.90 9.66
N LEU A 156 -22.08 20.69 8.74
CA LEU A 156 -21.98 19.52 7.87
C LEU A 156 -21.24 18.34 8.51
N GLY A 157 -20.47 18.55 9.57
CA GLY A 157 -19.65 17.51 10.20
C GLY A 157 -18.46 17.04 9.34
N LEU A 158 -17.75 17.96 8.67
CA LEU A 158 -16.55 17.59 7.89
C LEU A 158 -15.48 16.93 8.77
N LEU A 159 -14.69 16.04 8.19
CA LEU A 159 -13.73 15.20 8.94
C LEU A 159 -12.56 15.97 9.53
N GLY A 160 -12.31 17.19 9.05
CA GLY A 160 -11.35 18.15 9.59
C GLY A 160 -11.40 19.47 8.80
N PHE A 161 -11.04 20.58 9.45
CA PHE A 161 -11.07 21.91 8.85
C PHE A 161 -9.82 22.74 9.20
N ILE A 162 -9.21 23.41 8.21
CA ILE A 162 -7.98 24.21 8.38
C ILE A 162 -8.14 25.59 7.75
N ALA A 163 -8.23 26.64 8.57
CA ALA A 163 -8.62 27.99 8.14
C ALA A 163 -8.10 29.07 9.09
N MET A 164 -8.31 30.35 8.77
CA MET A 164 -8.18 31.44 9.74
C MET A 164 -9.45 31.56 10.58
N ASN A 165 -9.33 31.91 11.87
CA ASN A 165 -10.48 32.41 12.63
C ASN A 165 -10.72 33.89 12.22
N GLU A 166 -11.75 34.11 11.40
CA GLU A 166 -12.00 35.41 10.76
C GLU A 166 -12.41 36.50 11.74
N TYR A 167 -13.26 36.17 12.72
CA TYR A 167 -13.66 37.09 13.79
C TYR A 167 -12.44 37.49 14.62
N LEU A 168 -11.65 36.51 15.07
CA LEU A 168 -10.40 36.75 15.81
C LEU A 168 -9.38 37.56 14.98
N GLY A 169 -9.35 37.39 13.66
CA GLY A 169 -8.57 38.23 12.75
C GLY A 169 -8.97 39.71 12.80
N GLY A 170 -10.28 39.98 12.85
CA GLY A 170 -10.82 41.31 13.12
C GLY A 170 -10.44 41.85 14.50
N GLN A 171 -10.52 41.00 15.54
CA GLN A 171 -10.14 41.38 16.91
C GLN A 171 -8.66 41.77 17.01
N LEU A 172 -7.73 40.92 16.55
CA LEU A 172 -6.29 41.21 16.59
C LEU A 172 -5.94 42.47 15.78
N ALA A 173 -6.63 42.74 14.68
CA ALA A 173 -6.43 43.98 13.94
C ALA A 173 -6.85 45.22 14.75
N ALA A 174 -7.97 45.16 15.49
CA ALA A 174 -8.36 46.23 16.41
C ALA A 174 -7.37 46.39 17.57
N GLU A 175 -6.87 45.30 18.15
CA GLU A 175 -5.89 45.32 19.23
C GLU A 175 -4.54 45.91 18.80
N GLU A 176 -4.01 45.52 17.63
CA GLU A 176 -2.76 46.06 17.08
C GLU A 176 -2.87 47.57 16.77
N PHE A 177 -4.03 48.04 16.28
CA PHE A 177 -4.30 49.48 16.14
C PHE A 177 -4.33 50.21 17.49
N LEU A 178 -4.88 49.60 18.54
CA LEU A 178 -4.94 50.17 19.90
C LEU A 178 -3.56 50.20 20.57
N MET A 179 -2.77 49.13 20.45
CA MET A 179 -1.41 49.03 21.01
C MET A 179 -0.43 50.02 20.37
N ARG A 180 -0.62 50.35 19.08
CA ARG A 180 0.22 51.32 18.34
C ARG A 180 -0.14 52.80 18.60
N GLN A 181 -1.03 53.12 19.54
CA GLN A 181 -1.31 54.51 19.94
C GLN A 181 -0.40 55.01 21.07
N ARG A 182 -0.16 56.33 21.12
CA ARG A 182 0.51 56.95 22.27
C ARG A 182 -0.41 57.06 23.48
N GLN A 183 -1.72 57.19 23.27
CA GLN A 183 -2.74 56.97 24.30
C GLN A 183 -3.96 56.22 23.70
N PRO A 184 -4.63 55.32 24.44
CA PRO A 184 -5.80 54.59 23.93
C PRO A 184 -7.00 55.45 23.49
N ALA A 185 -7.01 56.75 23.81
CA ALA A 185 -8.09 57.69 23.48
C ALA A 185 -8.02 58.29 22.05
N ASP A 186 -6.95 58.00 21.28
CA ASP A 186 -6.68 58.62 19.98
C ASP A 186 -7.53 58.07 18.80
N ILE A 187 -8.31 57.00 18.99
CA ILE A 187 -9.21 56.45 17.96
C ILE A 187 -10.64 56.99 18.17
N SER A 188 -11.00 58.05 17.44
CA SER A 188 -12.37 58.58 17.41
C SER A 188 -13.22 57.98 16.28
N LYS A 189 -12.59 57.66 15.15
CA LYS A 189 -13.25 57.15 13.93
C LYS A 189 -12.44 56.05 13.28
N ALA A 190 -13.11 54.94 12.98
CA ALA A 190 -12.57 53.77 12.31
C ALA A 190 -13.39 53.45 11.05
N LEU A 191 -12.74 53.00 9.99
CA LEU A 191 -13.38 52.49 8.78
C LEU A 191 -12.95 51.04 8.52
N PHE A 192 -13.91 50.19 8.21
CA PHE A 192 -13.69 48.91 7.54
C PHE A 192 -14.10 49.03 6.07
N VAL A 193 -13.25 48.55 5.15
CA VAL A 193 -13.56 48.48 3.71
C VAL A 193 -13.77 47.00 3.36
N ASN A 194 -15.02 46.63 3.17
CA ASN A 194 -15.48 45.29 2.83
C ASN A 194 -15.50 45.12 1.30
N THR A 195 -14.67 44.22 0.77
CA THR A 195 -14.49 44.02 -0.68
C THR A 195 -15.51 43.08 -1.32
N GLU A 196 -16.34 42.39 -0.53
CA GLU A 196 -17.36 41.46 -1.00
C GLU A 196 -18.44 41.28 0.08
N LYS A 197 -19.26 42.31 0.31
CA LYS A 197 -20.24 42.29 1.40
C LYS A 197 -21.30 41.20 1.21
N GLY A 198 -21.50 40.38 2.25
CA GLY A 198 -22.29 39.15 2.17
C GLY A 198 -21.42 37.88 2.12
N ASN A 199 -20.12 38.02 1.87
CA ASN A 199 -19.16 36.94 2.14
C ASN A 199 -18.95 36.84 3.67
N ARG A 200 -19.49 35.76 4.26
CA ARG A 200 -19.49 35.50 5.71
C ARG A 200 -18.11 35.65 6.36
N ALA A 201 -17.03 35.33 5.63
CA ALA A 201 -15.66 35.49 6.14
C ALA A 201 -15.25 36.96 6.28
N LEU A 202 -15.52 37.80 5.27
CA LEU A 202 -15.20 39.23 5.31
C LEU A 202 -16.11 39.99 6.27
N ASP A 203 -17.38 39.59 6.35
CA ASP A 203 -18.32 40.13 7.32
C ASP A 203 -17.86 39.81 8.76
N GLN A 204 -17.41 38.57 9.05
CA GLN A 204 -16.81 38.22 10.35
C GLN A 204 -15.56 39.03 10.70
N ARG A 205 -14.67 39.32 9.73
CA ARG A 205 -13.53 40.24 9.91
C ARG A 205 -13.98 41.64 10.36
N PHE A 206 -15.10 42.14 9.82
CA PHE A 206 -15.69 43.41 10.24
C PHE A 206 -16.26 43.34 11.66
N GLU A 207 -17.00 42.27 11.99
CA GLU A 207 -17.63 42.13 13.31
C GLU A 207 -16.61 42.10 14.45
N GLY A 208 -15.57 41.28 14.34
CA GLY A 208 -14.51 41.20 15.36
C GLY A 208 -13.75 42.52 15.54
N PHE A 209 -13.53 43.26 14.44
CA PHE A 209 -12.91 44.59 14.46
C PHE A 209 -13.82 45.64 15.15
N ARG A 210 -15.10 45.66 14.77
CA ARG A 210 -16.14 46.55 15.33
C ARG A 210 -16.31 46.32 16.83
N ASP A 211 -16.53 45.07 17.22
CA ASP A 211 -16.93 44.71 18.58
C ASP A 211 -15.80 44.98 19.58
N THR A 212 -14.56 44.67 19.21
CA THR A 212 -13.37 44.91 20.04
C THR A 212 -13.16 46.41 20.34
N LEU A 213 -13.33 47.28 19.33
CA LEU A 213 -13.23 48.74 19.52
C LEU A 213 -14.35 49.26 20.46
N LEU A 214 -15.60 48.82 20.27
CA LEU A 214 -16.74 49.24 21.09
C LEU A 214 -16.69 48.68 22.53
N GLN A 215 -16.18 47.46 22.70
CA GLN A 215 -15.96 46.86 24.02
C GLN A 215 -14.91 47.65 24.81
N ARG A 216 -13.83 48.11 24.16
CA ARG A 216 -12.79 48.88 24.85
C ARG A 216 -13.31 50.23 25.35
N GLN A 217 -14.12 50.94 24.56
CA GLN A 217 -14.82 52.16 24.98
C GLN A 217 -15.65 51.95 26.27
N SER A 218 -16.31 50.79 26.39
CA SER A 218 -17.11 50.42 27.56
C SER A 218 -16.26 50.12 28.81
N SER A 219 -15.02 49.64 28.62
CA SER A 219 -14.10 49.36 29.73
C SER A 219 -13.49 50.62 30.37
N THR A 220 -13.39 51.73 29.63
CA THR A 220 -12.82 52.99 30.12
C THR A 220 -13.76 53.84 30.98
N SER A 221 -15.07 53.57 30.97
CA SER A 221 -16.07 54.38 31.71
C SER A 221 -16.37 53.88 33.13
N SER A 222 -15.83 52.73 33.54
CA SER A 222 -16.14 52.07 34.83
C SER A 222 -15.14 52.35 35.97
N THR A 223 -14.04 53.07 35.71
CA THR A 223 -12.88 53.15 36.64
C THR A 223 -12.84 54.42 37.51
N SER A 224 -13.96 55.15 37.67
CA SER A 224 -14.02 56.39 38.46
C SER A 224 -15.00 56.30 39.64
N SER A 225 -14.55 55.75 40.77
CA SER A 225 -15.23 55.85 42.07
C SER A 225 -14.22 55.72 43.20
N GLY A 226 -13.80 56.85 43.80
CA GLY A 226 -12.95 56.81 44.99
C GLY A 226 -11.97 57.95 45.25
N ASN A 227 -12.37 59.23 45.15
CA ASN A 227 -12.13 60.23 46.21
C ASN A 227 -12.62 61.65 45.87
N ASN A 228 -12.89 62.45 46.91
CA ASN A 228 -13.28 63.85 46.79
C ASN A 228 -12.06 64.78 46.74
N THR A 229 -11.92 65.56 45.66
CA THR A 229 -11.47 66.96 45.73
C THR A 229 -11.89 67.69 44.46
N SER A 230 -12.15 68.99 44.54
CA SER A 230 -12.68 69.77 43.43
C SER A 230 -11.57 70.29 42.52
N ASP A 231 -11.45 69.74 41.31
CA ASP A 231 -10.89 70.47 40.16
C ASP A 231 -11.70 70.14 38.89
N SER A 232 -11.87 71.12 37.99
CA SER A 232 -12.86 71.05 36.91
C SER A 232 -12.24 70.76 35.54
N THR A 233 -11.70 69.56 35.37
CA THR A 233 -11.30 69.03 34.04
C THR A 233 -12.43 68.23 33.41
N THR A 234 -12.93 68.72 32.27
CA THR A 234 -14.01 68.08 31.50
C THR A 234 -13.48 66.89 30.70
N THR A 235 -13.32 65.74 31.37
CA THR A 235 -12.95 64.47 30.74
C THR A 235 -13.96 64.12 29.64
N THR A 236 -13.54 64.30 28.39
CA THR A 236 -14.42 64.15 27.23
C THR A 236 -14.44 62.69 26.81
N THR A 237 -15.55 61.99 27.02
CA THR A 237 -15.68 60.58 26.63
C THR A 237 -15.74 60.45 25.11
N THR A 238 -14.61 60.17 24.47
CA THR A 238 -14.52 59.94 23.03
C THR A 238 -15.31 58.69 22.63
N THR A 239 -16.50 58.88 22.06
CA THR A 239 -17.27 57.80 21.44
C THR A 239 -16.57 57.36 20.14
N ILE A 240 -16.25 56.07 20.03
CA ILE A 240 -15.62 55.51 18.84
C ILE A 240 -16.70 55.23 17.79
N GLN A 241 -16.60 55.87 16.63
CA GLN A 241 -17.48 55.63 15.50
C GLN A 241 -16.81 54.65 14.53
N VAL A 242 -17.28 53.40 14.51
CA VAL A 242 -16.88 52.39 13.51
C VAL A 242 -17.83 52.46 12.32
N SER A 243 -17.29 52.65 11.12
CA SER A 243 -18.01 52.68 9.84
C SER A 243 -17.62 51.50 8.96
N GLU A 244 -18.49 51.12 8.04
CA GLU A 244 -18.22 50.10 7.01
C GLU A 244 -18.56 50.66 5.63
N ILE A 245 -17.72 50.39 4.64
CA ILE A 245 -18.00 50.65 3.22
C ILE A 245 -17.89 49.33 2.46
N SER A 246 -18.95 48.99 1.73
CA SER A 246 -18.91 47.92 0.73
C SER A 246 -18.31 48.46 -0.56
N LEU A 247 -17.47 47.64 -1.20
CA LEU A 247 -17.14 47.70 -2.62
C LEU A 247 -17.67 46.41 -3.23
N SER A 248 -18.25 46.48 -4.43
CA SER A 248 -18.72 45.30 -5.17
C SER A 248 -17.87 45.07 -6.43
N GLU A 249 -17.84 43.84 -6.97
CA GLU A 249 -17.04 43.51 -8.16
C GLU A 249 -17.42 44.39 -9.37
N LEU A 250 -18.71 44.70 -9.51
CA LEU A 250 -19.27 45.63 -10.52
C LEU A 250 -18.73 47.06 -10.43
N GLU A 251 -17.97 47.41 -9.39
CA GLU A 251 -17.41 48.74 -9.17
C GLU A 251 -15.90 48.82 -9.39
N TYR A 252 -15.22 47.70 -9.65
CA TYR A 252 -13.81 47.71 -10.02
C TYR A 252 -13.55 48.37 -11.39
N ASP A 253 -14.57 48.50 -12.24
CA ASP A 253 -14.55 49.27 -13.50
C ASP A 253 -14.59 50.80 -13.25
N GLY A 254 -13.72 51.27 -12.36
CA GLY A 254 -13.45 52.69 -12.05
C GLY A 254 -14.27 53.32 -10.90
N ASN A 255 -15.38 52.72 -10.46
CA ASN A 255 -16.27 53.34 -9.47
C ASN A 255 -15.76 53.22 -8.01
N ALA A 256 -15.07 52.13 -7.66
CA ALA A 256 -14.50 51.91 -6.32
C ALA A 256 -13.49 53.02 -5.92
N SER A 257 -12.68 53.51 -6.86
CA SER A 257 -11.76 54.63 -6.61
C SER A 257 -12.49 55.95 -6.34
N LYS A 258 -13.69 56.14 -6.90
CA LYS A 258 -14.53 57.31 -6.64
C LYS A 258 -15.16 57.24 -5.25
N ILE A 259 -15.68 56.07 -4.87
CA ILE A 259 -16.28 55.82 -3.54
C ILE A 259 -15.24 56.06 -2.43
N LEU A 260 -14.06 55.45 -2.52
CA LEU A 260 -13.00 55.64 -1.52
C LEU A 260 -12.47 57.07 -1.50
N ARG A 261 -12.38 57.77 -2.65
CA ARG A 261 -12.01 59.20 -2.67
C ARG A 261 -13.03 60.06 -1.94
N GLN A 262 -14.32 59.81 -2.11
CA GLN A 262 -15.38 60.55 -1.42
C GLN A 262 -15.41 60.21 0.09
N ALA A 263 -15.16 58.95 0.45
CA ALA A 263 -15.09 58.51 1.85
C ALA A 263 -13.92 59.12 2.63
N PHE A 264 -12.81 59.42 1.96
CA PHE A 264 -11.63 60.05 2.56
C PHE A 264 -11.60 61.59 2.42
N GLU A 265 -12.67 62.22 1.93
CA GLU A 265 -12.77 63.69 1.84
C GLU A 265 -12.66 64.33 3.23
N GLY A 266 -11.65 65.18 3.43
CA GLY A 266 -11.34 65.77 4.74
C GLY A 266 -10.68 64.82 5.75
N CYS A 267 -10.23 63.63 5.32
CA CYS A 267 -9.49 62.65 6.11
C CYS A 267 -10.14 62.28 7.46
N PRO A 268 -11.41 61.82 7.47
CA PRO A 268 -12.21 61.76 8.70
C PRO A 268 -11.92 60.55 9.60
N TYR A 269 -11.06 59.60 9.19
CA TYR A 269 -10.80 58.36 9.93
C TYR A 269 -9.39 58.34 10.54
N ASN A 270 -9.27 57.85 11.77
CA ASN A 270 -7.98 57.62 12.45
C ASN A 270 -7.35 56.29 12.04
N VAL A 271 -8.18 55.27 11.78
CA VAL A 271 -7.76 53.93 11.35
C VAL A 271 -8.64 53.43 10.22
N VAL A 272 -8.03 52.72 9.27
CA VAL A 272 -8.70 52.09 8.13
C VAL A 272 -8.21 50.65 8.00
N LEU A 273 -9.13 49.69 8.07
CA LEU A 273 -8.87 48.26 7.86
C LEU A 273 -9.50 47.81 6.54
N LEU A 274 -8.71 47.22 5.65
CA LEU A 274 -9.17 46.66 4.38
C LEU A 274 -9.40 45.15 4.54
N SER A 275 -10.56 44.63 4.14
CA SER A 275 -10.94 43.22 4.30
C SER A 275 -10.06 42.23 3.52
N SER A 276 -9.43 42.70 2.45
CA SER A 276 -8.45 41.95 1.65
C SER A 276 -7.41 42.90 1.04
N SER A 277 -6.29 42.35 0.58
CA SER A 277 -5.21 43.13 -0.06
C SER A 277 -5.60 43.76 -1.41
N SER A 278 -6.67 43.29 -2.05
CA SER A 278 -7.11 43.79 -3.37
C SER A 278 -7.38 45.31 -3.39
N ALA A 279 -7.92 45.84 -2.29
CA ALA A 279 -8.26 47.26 -2.18
C ALA A 279 -7.05 48.17 -1.85
N LEU A 280 -5.87 47.61 -1.54
CA LEU A 280 -4.75 48.35 -0.93
C LEU A 280 -4.29 49.54 -1.78
N GLU A 281 -4.02 49.33 -3.06
CA GLU A 281 -3.55 50.41 -3.95
C GLU A 281 -4.67 51.43 -4.24
N THR A 282 -5.92 50.99 -4.35
CA THR A 282 -7.08 51.88 -4.56
C THR A 282 -7.34 52.78 -3.36
N ALA A 283 -7.29 52.24 -2.14
CA ALA A 283 -7.41 52.98 -0.88
C ALA A 283 -6.22 53.93 -0.67
N THR A 284 -4.99 53.45 -0.91
CA THR A 284 -3.77 54.25 -0.80
C THR A 284 -3.80 55.45 -1.76
N ARG A 285 -4.18 55.24 -3.03
CA ARG A 285 -4.39 56.33 -4.01
C ARG A 285 -5.49 57.30 -3.59
N ALA A 286 -6.54 56.84 -2.94
CA ALA A 286 -7.65 57.68 -2.47
C ALA A 286 -7.27 58.53 -1.25
N LEU A 287 -6.45 58.01 -0.33
CA LEU A 287 -5.88 58.76 0.80
C LEU A 287 -4.93 59.85 0.31
N TYR A 288 -3.99 59.52 -0.60
CA TYR A 288 -3.09 60.52 -1.19
C TYR A 288 -3.83 61.58 -2.01
N ALA A 289 -4.87 61.22 -2.75
CA ALA A 289 -5.69 62.19 -3.50
C ALA A 289 -6.39 63.22 -2.60
N ASN A 290 -6.68 62.86 -1.35
CA ASN A 290 -7.26 63.75 -0.34
C ASN A 290 -6.21 64.41 0.57
N SER A 291 -4.90 64.23 0.29
CA SER A 291 -3.78 64.74 1.10
C SER A 291 -3.75 64.24 2.56
N CYS A 292 -4.27 63.04 2.84
CA CYS A 292 -4.29 62.47 4.19
C CYS A 292 -2.88 62.01 4.64
N ASN A 293 -2.47 62.42 5.85
CA ASN A 293 -1.24 61.91 6.46
C ASN A 293 -1.47 60.50 7.03
N LEU A 294 -0.62 59.54 6.64
CA LEU A 294 -0.70 58.14 7.07
C LEU A 294 -0.27 57.95 8.54
N GLU A 295 0.41 58.92 9.16
CA GLU A 295 0.64 58.93 10.61
C GLU A 295 -0.65 59.13 11.42
N SER A 296 -1.60 59.92 10.88
CA SER A 296 -2.89 60.24 11.51
C SER A 296 -4.05 59.38 11.03
N THR A 297 -3.98 58.84 9.81
CA THR A 297 -4.94 57.90 9.22
C THR A 297 -4.21 56.61 8.90
N ARG A 298 -4.10 55.72 9.89
CA ARG A 298 -3.33 54.47 9.77
C ARG A 298 -4.08 53.42 8.97
N LEU A 299 -3.41 52.84 7.98
CA LEU A 299 -3.95 51.79 7.11
C LEU A 299 -3.46 50.40 7.57
N ALA A 300 -4.31 49.38 7.47
CA ALA A 300 -3.97 47.96 7.61
C ALA A 300 -4.82 47.10 6.65
N THR A 301 -4.41 45.86 6.39
CA THR A 301 -5.11 44.93 5.47
C THR A 301 -4.96 43.47 5.88
N PHE A 302 -5.84 42.59 5.41
CA PHE A 302 -5.65 41.14 5.46
C PHE A 302 -4.90 40.63 4.23
N ASP A 303 -4.43 39.39 4.33
CA ASP A 303 -3.64 38.66 3.31
C ASP A 303 -2.20 39.19 3.20
N VAL A 304 -1.31 38.43 2.55
CA VAL A 304 0.13 38.75 2.49
C VAL A 304 0.67 38.65 1.07
N SER A 305 1.55 39.60 0.73
CA SER A 305 2.30 39.63 -0.52
C SER A 305 3.56 40.48 -0.36
N ILE A 306 4.45 40.46 -1.36
CA ILE A 306 5.67 41.29 -1.39
C ILE A 306 5.29 42.79 -1.35
N GLU A 307 4.19 43.18 -1.99
CA GLU A 307 3.66 44.55 -1.97
C GLU A 307 3.24 44.98 -0.56
N ASN A 308 2.64 44.08 0.23
CA ASN A 308 2.27 44.37 1.62
C ASN A 308 3.51 44.54 2.51
N TYR A 309 4.49 43.64 2.40
CA TYR A 309 5.74 43.75 3.19
C TYR A 309 6.50 45.03 2.84
N TYR A 310 6.61 45.35 1.54
CA TYR A 310 7.20 46.60 1.08
C TYR A 310 6.42 47.83 1.58
N ALA A 311 5.08 47.80 1.54
CA ALA A 311 4.24 48.88 2.06
C ALA A 311 4.40 49.09 3.58
N ILE A 312 4.65 48.02 4.36
CA ILE A 312 4.99 48.11 5.78
C ILE A 312 6.38 48.72 5.97
N ALA A 313 7.39 48.23 5.22
CA ALA A 313 8.77 48.71 5.32
C ALA A 313 8.93 50.21 5.02
N ILE A 314 8.09 50.76 4.12
CA ILE A 314 8.07 52.21 3.81
C ILE A 314 7.01 53.02 4.57
N GLY A 315 6.33 52.42 5.57
CA GLY A 315 5.35 53.10 6.41
C GLY A 315 4.03 53.50 5.74
N LYS A 316 3.70 52.93 4.57
CA LYS A 316 2.38 53.10 3.94
C LYS A 316 1.30 52.25 4.61
N LEU A 317 1.70 51.11 5.17
CA LEU A 317 0.83 50.12 5.80
C LEU A 317 1.35 49.86 7.22
N SER A 318 0.46 49.82 8.21
CA SER A 318 0.88 49.75 9.63
C SER A 318 1.24 48.33 10.05
N PHE A 319 0.46 47.37 9.55
CA PHE A 319 0.58 45.94 9.73
C PHE A 319 -0.34 45.24 8.73
N THR A 320 -0.26 43.92 8.65
CA THR A 320 -1.16 43.06 7.91
C THR A 320 -1.47 41.76 8.67
N ILE A 321 -2.60 41.12 8.36
CA ILE A 321 -3.02 39.85 8.98
C ILE A 321 -2.82 38.70 8.00
N SER A 322 -1.83 37.84 8.26
CA SER A 322 -1.59 36.62 7.49
C SER A 322 -2.54 35.49 7.90
N GLN A 323 -3.08 34.81 6.89
CA GLN A 323 -3.85 33.58 7.04
C GLN A 323 -2.97 32.30 7.01
N GLN A 324 -1.66 32.45 6.80
CA GLN A 324 -0.68 31.36 6.58
C GLN A 324 -1.20 30.33 5.53
N HIS A 325 -1.37 30.80 4.30
CA HIS A 325 -2.01 30.07 3.21
C HIS A 325 -1.27 28.79 2.78
N TYR A 326 0.06 28.75 2.89
CA TYR A 326 0.87 27.57 2.54
C TYR A 326 0.63 26.42 3.55
N LEU A 327 0.53 26.75 4.83
CA LEU A 327 0.09 25.85 5.92
C LEU A 327 -1.31 25.29 5.66
N GLN A 328 -2.27 26.08 5.14
CA GLN A 328 -3.61 25.60 4.76
C GLN A 328 -3.56 24.55 3.64
N GLY A 329 -2.89 24.88 2.52
CA GLY A 329 -2.78 23.96 1.38
C GLY A 329 -2.04 22.67 1.72
N SER A 330 -0.97 22.76 2.52
CA SER A 330 -0.17 21.60 2.93
C SER A 330 -0.93 20.66 3.86
N LEU A 331 -1.46 21.19 4.98
CA LEU A 331 -2.20 20.35 5.94
C LEU A 331 -3.50 19.80 5.38
N GLY A 332 -4.18 20.53 4.48
CA GLY A 332 -5.42 20.05 3.85
C GLY A 332 -5.20 18.75 3.09
N VAL A 333 -4.13 18.67 2.29
CA VAL A 333 -3.75 17.45 1.57
C VAL A 333 -3.20 16.39 2.52
N TRP A 334 -2.38 16.76 3.52
CA TRP A 334 -1.84 15.79 4.48
C TRP A 334 -2.94 15.10 5.31
N MET A 335 -3.97 15.84 5.78
CA MET A 335 -5.10 15.27 6.53
C MET A 335 -6.02 14.42 5.64
N ALA A 336 -6.34 14.88 4.43
CA ALA A 336 -7.13 14.09 3.47
C ALA A 336 -6.41 12.77 3.09
N THR A 337 -5.09 12.83 2.89
CA THR A 337 -4.27 11.64 2.59
C THR A 337 -4.19 10.69 3.78
N LEU A 338 -4.00 11.20 5.00
CA LEU A 338 -3.98 10.40 6.23
C LEU A 338 -5.27 9.58 6.37
N TYR A 339 -6.43 10.21 6.14
CA TYR A 339 -7.70 9.51 6.23
C TYR A 339 -7.93 8.52 5.09
N ALA A 340 -7.60 8.90 3.84
CA ALA A 340 -7.73 8.01 2.69
C ALA A 340 -6.84 6.76 2.81
N THR A 341 -5.63 6.90 3.37
CA THR A 341 -4.62 5.83 3.39
C THR A 341 -4.50 5.09 4.73
N GLN A 342 -5.05 5.60 5.83
CA GLN A 342 -4.94 5.00 7.17
C GLN A 342 -6.24 5.06 8.00
N HIS A 343 -7.31 5.71 7.50
CA HIS A 343 -8.55 6.00 8.23
C HIS A 343 -8.32 6.69 9.60
N LYS A 344 -7.24 7.48 9.66
CA LYS A 344 -6.84 8.30 10.81
C LYS A 344 -7.12 9.77 10.56
N ARG A 345 -7.32 10.54 11.64
CA ARG A 345 -7.61 11.98 11.61
C ARG A 345 -7.22 12.63 12.93
N LEU A 346 -7.12 13.96 12.94
CA LEU A 346 -7.22 14.71 14.19
C LEU A 346 -8.65 14.70 14.70
N GLU A 347 -8.82 14.60 16.02
CA GLU A 347 -10.10 14.72 16.70
C GLU A 347 -10.37 16.19 17.10
N PRO A 348 -11.64 16.59 17.32
CA PRO A 348 -11.96 17.96 17.73
C PRO A 348 -11.31 18.36 19.07
N PRO A 349 -10.66 19.54 19.18
CA PRO A 349 -10.05 19.97 20.44
C PRO A 349 -11.11 20.21 21.52
N PHE A 350 -11.04 19.51 22.65
CA PHE A 350 -12.10 19.46 23.67
C PHE A 350 -12.48 20.82 24.30
N GLN A 351 -11.56 21.79 24.30
CA GLN A 351 -11.80 23.14 24.83
C GLN A 351 -12.07 24.19 23.74
N SER A 352 -11.82 23.85 22.47
CA SER A 352 -12.49 24.55 21.38
C SER A 352 -13.90 24.01 21.30
N GLU A 353 -14.88 24.84 20.95
CA GLU A 353 -16.25 24.33 20.84
C GLU A 353 -16.42 23.39 19.63
N TYR A 354 -15.54 23.47 18.60
CA TYR A 354 -15.63 22.69 17.36
C TYR A 354 -14.25 22.44 16.68
N GLY A 355 -14.13 21.32 15.96
CA GLY A 355 -12.89 20.80 15.36
C GLY A 355 -12.30 21.61 14.19
N VAL A 356 -11.53 22.66 14.50
CA VAL A 356 -10.70 23.40 13.53
C VAL A 356 -9.25 23.47 14.00
N HIS A 357 -8.33 23.29 13.06
CA HIS A 357 -6.92 23.60 13.25
C HIS A 357 -6.63 24.96 12.58
N PHE A 358 -6.61 26.01 13.39
CA PHE A 358 -6.52 27.38 12.90
C PHE A 358 -5.11 27.68 12.35
N SER A 359 -5.04 27.97 11.05
CA SER A 359 -3.86 28.47 10.36
C SER A 359 -3.58 29.96 10.60
N GLY A 360 -4.53 30.69 11.18
CA GLY A 360 -4.39 32.11 11.50
C GLY A 360 -5.50 32.58 12.42
N PRO A 361 -5.51 33.86 12.83
CA PRO A 361 -4.69 34.96 12.30
C PRO A 361 -3.24 35.00 12.82
N LYS A 362 -2.36 35.64 12.03
CA LYS A 362 -1.00 36.05 12.46
C LYS A 362 -0.73 37.49 12.03
N VAL A 363 -0.53 38.39 12.99
CA VAL A 363 -0.10 39.78 12.70
C VAL A 363 1.31 39.79 12.14
N ILE A 364 1.53 40.56 11.07
CA ILE A 364 2.86 40.91 10.55
C ILE A 364 2.93 42.43 10.50
N ASN A 365 3.87 43.00 11.25
CA ASN A 365 4.10 44.44 11.36
C ASN A 365 5.59 44.74 11.10
N LEU A 366 6.02 46.00 11.25
CA LEU A 366 7.40 46.42 10.95
C LEU A 366 8.48 45.65 11.74
N GLU A 367 8.17 45.21 12.97
CA GLU A 367 9.10 44.45 13.83
C GLU A 367 9.07 42.95 13.50
N GLY A 368 7.91 42.44 13.05
CA GLY A 368 7.71 41.06 12.63
C GLY A 368 7.90 40.79 11.13
N LEU A 369 8.55 41.68 10.37
CA LEU A 369 8.75 41.51 8.93
C LEU A 369 9.64 40.28 8.63
N PRO A 370 9.21 39.36 7.73
CA PRO A 370 10.10 38.30 7.25
C PRO A 370 11.22 38.87 6.38
N SER A 371 12.38 38.20 6.36
CA SER A 371 13.53 38.59 5.54
C SER A 371 13.23 38.53 4.04
N ASP A 372 13.92 39.35 3.24
CA ASP A 372 13.70 39.49 1.78
C ASP A 372 13.67 38.13 1.05
N THR A 373 14.59 37.22 1.38
CA THR A 373 14.61 35.84 0.84
C THR A 373 13.31 35.10 1.16
N ARG A 374 12.80 35.22 2.38
CA ARG A 374 11.57 34.59 2.83
C ARG A 374 10.32 35.23 2.23
N GLN A 375 10.33 36.54 1.97
CA GLN A 375 9.26 37.22 1.21
C GLN A 375 9.16 36.68 -0.22
N ILE A 376 10.30 36.49 -0.90
CA ILE A 376 10.38 35.88 -2.23
C ILE A 376 9.91 34.42 -2.19
N CYS A 377 10.34 33.65 -1.19
CA CYS A 377 9.93 32.26 -1.02
C CYS A 377 8.46 32.08 -0.63
N GLU A 378 7.84 33.03 0.07
CA GLU A 378 6.40 32.99 0.35
C GLU A 378 5.58 33.26 -0.93
N ALA A 379 6.01 34.19 -1.79
CA ALA A 379 5.39 34.43 -3.10
C ALA A 379 5.54 33.22 -4.05
N ASP A 380 6.72 32.60 -4.08
CA ASP A 380 7.02 31.43 -4.91
C ASP A 380 6.58 30.08 -4.27
N ALA A 381 5.88 30.13 -3.12
CA ALA A 381 5.36 28.96 -2.38
C ALA A 381 6.42 27.90 -2.00
N PHE A 382 7.52 28.33 -1.39
CA PHE A 382 8.55 27.52 -0.71
C PHE A 382 8.97 26.24 -1.47
N PRO A 383 9.43 26.36 -2.73
CA PRO A 383 9.73 25.22 -3.59
C PRO A 383 10.78 24.30 -2.95
N VAL A 384 10.58 22.99 -3.06
CA VAL A 384 11.49 21.96 -2.56
C VAL A 384 12.53 21.61 -3.63
N CYS A 385 13.78 21.38 -3.23
CA CYS A 385 14.82 20.96 -4.19
C CYS A 385 14.55 19.54 -4.71
N PRO A 386 14.98 19.22 -5.96
CA PRO A 386 15.01 17.85 -6.43
C PRO A 386 15.75 16.93 -5.45
N ASN A 387 15.17 15.79 -5.13
CA ASN A 387 15.76 14.79 -4.24
C ASN A 387 15.45 13.36 -4.73
N LYS A 388 15.99 12.33 -4.06
CA LYS A 388 15.83 10.91 -4.44
C LYS A 388 14.36 10.49 -4.64
N TYR A 389 13.44 11.07 -3.87
CA TYR A 389 12.01 10.75 -3.92
C TYR A 389 11.20 11.76 -4.76
N GLN A 390 11.81 12.85 -5.21
CA GLN A 390 11.19 13.92 -6.02
C GLN A 390 12.18 14.45 -7.07
N PRO A 391 12.35 13.78 -8.23
CA PRO A 391 13.30 14.22 -9.25
C PRO A 391 12.85 15.50 -10.01
N ASN A 392 11.54 15.75 -10.08
CA ASN A 392 10.95 16.82 -10.89
C ASN A 392 10.70 18.10 -10.07
N GLY A 393 11.79 18.71 -9.56
CA GLY A 393 11.76 19.98 -8.84
C GLY A 393 11.47 21.20 -9.72
N VAL A 394 11.27 22.36 -9.11
CA VAL A 394 10.76 23.58 -9.78
C VAL A 394 11.84 24.25 -10.64
N THR A 395 11.51 24.59 -11.89
CA THR A 395 12.44 25.14 -12.90
C THR A 395 12.40 26.67 -13.07
N GLU A 396 11.38 27.35 -12.53
CA GLU A 396 11.13 28.79 -12.80
C GLU A 396 10.98 29.67 -11.54
N SER A 397 11.50 29.22 -10.40
CA SER A 397 11.44 30.00 -9.15
C SER A 397 12.63 30.95 -8.96
N ARG A 398 12.35 32.10 -8.33
CA ARG A 398 13.29 33.11 -7.81
C ARG A 398 13.74 32.78 -6.39
N CYS A 399 12.97 31.99 -5.65
CA CYS A 399 13.36 31.45 -4.35
C CYS A 399 14.43 30.37 -4.54
N PRO A 400 15.55 30.40 -3.77
CA PRO A 400 16.45 29.26 -3.67
C PRO A 400 15.68 28.04 -3.15
N CYS A 401 15.74 26.91 -3.86
CA CYS A 401 14.95 25.74 -3.47
C CYS A 401 15.33 25.24 -2.06
N THR A 402 14.35 24.68 -1.38
CA THR A 402 14.43 24.21 0.00
C THR A 402 15.06 22.82 0.02
N ASP A 403 16.34 22.74 0.40
CA ASP A 403 17.06 21.48 0.57
C ASP A 403 16.70 20.83 1.92
N ARG A 404 15.53 20.19 1.94
CA ARG A 404 15.00 19.48 3.12
C ARG A 404 15.94 18.38 3.65
N SER A 405 16.87 17.86 2.84
CA SER A 405 17.81 16.82 3.27
C SER A 405 18.76 17.28 4.39
N ARG A 406 18.88 18.60 4.60
CA ARG A 406 19.68 19.21 5.68
C ARG A 406 18.93 19.31 7.00
N ILE A 407 17.59 19.27 6.98
CA ILE A 407 16.75 19.43 8.17
C ILE A 407 16.87 18.17 9.03
N ARG A 408 17.27 18.35 10.29
CA ARG A 408 17.49 17.30 11.29
C ARG A 408 16.54 17.49 12.46
N ILE A 409 15.58 16.58 12.60
CA ILE A 409 14.61 16.56 13.71
C ILE A 409 15.03 15.54 14.76
N GLY A 410 15.14 15.94 16.02
CA GLY A 410 15.37 15.04 17.15
C GLY A 410 14.07 14.45 17.71
N GLY A 411 14.09 13.19 18.15
CA GLY A 411 12.94 12.54 18.81
C GLY A 411 13.32 11.87 20.14
N VAL A 412 12.58 12.16 21.22
CA VAL A 412 12.80 11.56 22.55
C VAL A 412 11.47 11.26 23.26
N ILE A 413 11.08 9.98 23.30
CA ILE A 413 9.92 9.52 24.08
C ILE A 413 10.32 8.69 25.30
N HIS A 414 9.37 8.50 26.21
CA HIS A 414 9.52 7.70 27.42
C HIS A 414 9.47 6.18 27.17
N GLY A 415 8.90 5.77 26.04
CA GLY A 415 8.90 4.38 25.58
C GLY A 415 10.30 3.86 25.25
N THR A 416 10.54 2.61 25.61
CA THR A 416 11.83 1.93 25.56
C THR A 416 11.86 0.84 24.48
N GLN A 417 13.02 0.22 24.30
CA GLN A 417 13.22 -0.93 23.40
C GLN A 417 12.41 -2.19 23.76
N ARG A 418 11.61 -2.19 24.85
CA ARG A 418 10.66 -3.26 25.20
C ARG A 418 9.21 -2.92 24.86
N ASP A 419 8.90 -1.66 24.59
CA ASP A 419 7.53 -1.16 24.49
C ASP A 419 7.03 -1.23 23.05
N LYS A 420 6.18 -2.22 22.70
CA LYS A 420 5.49 -2.25 21.39
C LYS A 420 4.70 -0.97 21.10
N TRP A 421 4.21 -0.31 22.15
CA TRP A 421 3.62 1.03 22.10
C TRP A 421 4.54 2.07 21.43
N ALA A 422 5.86 1.98 21.68
CA ALA A 422 6.86 2.93 21.18
C ALA A 422 7.28 2.68 19.73
N ASP A 423 7.04 1.48 19.18
CA ASP A 423 7.33 1.17 17.78
C ASP A 423 6.40 1.94 16.83
N GLN A 424 5.12 2.13 17.19
CA GLN A 424 4.14 2.84 16.36
C GLN A 424 4.51 4.32 16.07
N PRO A 425 4.74 5.19 17.07
CA PRO A 425 5.13 6.57 16.81
C PRO A 425 6.55 6.66 16.21
N ARG A 426 7.45 5.69 16.46
CA ARG A 426 8.75 5.64 15.79
C ARG A 426 8.61 5.37 14.30
N ALA A 427 7.91 4.31 13.90
CA ALA A 427 7.72 3.95 12.50
C ALA A 427 6.99 5.07 11.73
N ALA A 428 5.99 5.71 12.34
CA ALA A 428 5.28 6.84 11.73
C ALA A 428 6.15 8.10 11.59
N ALA A 429 6.99 8.42 12.59
CA ALA A 429 7.96 9.52 12.49
C ALA A 429 9.03 9.25 11.42
N GLU A 430 9.55 8.02 11.34
CA GLU A 430 10.48 7.59 10.28
C GLU A 430 9.84 7.65 8.89
N GLN A 431 8.57 7.26 8.76
CA GLN A 431 7.84 7.33 7.48
C GLN A 431 7.57 8.77 7.07
N ALA A 432 7.13 9.63 7.99
CA ALA A 432 6.96 11.06 7.76
C ALA A 432 8.29 11.74 7.36
N ALA A 433 9.41 11.34 7.95
CA ALA A 433 10.73 11.85 7.58
C ALA A 433 11.13 11.43 6.15
N LYS A 434 10.89 10.17 5.78
CA LYS A 434 11.11 9.65 4.41
C LYS A 434 10.23 10.37 3.37
N ASP A 435 8.95 10.54 3.66
CA ASP A 435 7.98 11.22 2.77
C ASP A 435 8.32 12.70 2.56
N LEU A 436 8.71 13.43 3.62
CA LEU A 436 9.09 14.83 3.51
C LEU A 436 10.53 15.05 3.02
N GLY A 437 11.38 14.02 3.01
CA GLY A 437 12.79 14.12 2.61
C GLY A 437 13.70 14.79 3.65
N VAL A 438 13.38 14.62 4.95
CA VAL A 438 14.13 15.18 6.09
C VAL A 438 14.83 14.08 6.90
N GLN A 439 15.80 14.44 7.75
CA GLN A 439 16.45 13.50 8.66
C GLN A 439 15.73 13.49 10.02
N VAL A 440 15.57 12.30 10.62
CA VAL A 440 15.10 12.16 12.00
C VAL A 440 16.08 11.31 12.82
N ASP A 441 16.54 11.82 13.97
CA ASP A 441 17.38 11.08 14.92
C ASP A 441 16.54 10.67 16.14
N PHE A 442 15.69 9.65 15.93
CA PHE A 442 14.78 9.10 16.93
C PHE A 442 15.20 7.66 17.27
N LYS A 443 15.72 7.47 18.48
CA LYS A 443 16.24 6.17 18.95
C LYS A 443 15.61 5.83 20.29
N LEU A 444 14.92 4.70 20.36
CA LEU A 444 14.32 4.23 21.61
C LEU A 444 15.40 3.93 22.65
N LEU A 445 15.15 4.34 23.89
CA LEU A 445 16.09 4.19 24.99
C LEU A 445 16.10 2.74 25.51
N SER A 446 17.27 2.28 25.97
CA SER A 446 17.36 1.00 26.67
C SER A 446 16.67 1.10 28.04
N PRO A 447 15.85 0.09 28.41
CA PRO A 447 14.94 0.14 29.56
C PRO A 447 15.65 0.31 30.91
N GLU A 448 14.87 0.66 31.92
CA GLU A 448 15.29 0.75 33.33
C GLU A 448 14.47 -0.19 34.21
N SER A 449 15.00 -0.55 35.37
CA SER A 449 14.44 -1.61 36.21
C SER A 449 13.33 -1.06 37.11
N GLY A 450 12.11 -0.98 36.59
CA GLY A 450 10.93 -0.56 37.34
C GLY A 450 10.72 0.96 37.40
N SER A 451 11.32 1.72 36.49
CA SER A 451 11.19 3.19 36.40
C SER A 451 11.15 3.67 34.95
N LEU A 452 10.56 4.85 34.76
CA LEU A 452 10.66 5.61 33.51
C LEU A 452 12.12 6.06 33.27
N PRO A 453 12.62 6.08 32.01
CA PRO A 453 14.01 6.41 31.70
C PRO A 453 14.30 7.93 31.66
N THR A 454 13.70 8.70 32.58
CA THR A 454 13.66 10.18 32.54
C THR A 454 15.05 10.82 32.53
N SER A 455 16.01 10.23 33.25
CA SER A 455 17.38 10.73 33.32
C SER A 455 18.11 10.57 31.97
N LYS A 456 17.93 9.44 31.29
CA LYS A 456 18.40 9.20 29.91
C LYS A 456 17.71 10.11 28.91
N MET A 457 16.40 10.36 29.05
CA MET A 457 15.68 11.33 28.21
C MET A 457 16.29 12.72 28.36
N ALA A 458 16.46 13.21 29.59
CA ALA A 458 17.05 14.51 29.88
C ALA A 458 18.51 14.65 29.40
N ALA A 459 19.29 13.56 29.39
CA ALA A 459 20.62 13.54 28.78
C ALA A 459 20.56 13.59 27.24
N ARG A 460 19.65 12.83 26.63
CA ARG A 460 19.48 12.77 25.16
C ARG A 460 18.91 14.05 24.56
N ILE A 461 17.98 14.71 25.25
CA ILE A 461 17.42 16.03 24.89
C ILE A 461 18.56 17.05 24.75
N ARG A 462 19.37 17.23 25.80
CA ARG A 462 20.54 18.13 25.77
C ARG A 462 21.53 17.76 24.66
N ALA A 463 21.79 16.47 24.46
CA ALA A 463 22.69 16.00 23.42
C ALA A 463 22.19 16.35 22.00
N LEU A 464 20.89 16.25 21.73
CA LEU A 464 20.29 16.63 20.44
C LEU A 464 20.33 18.15 20.22
N CYS A 465 19.93 18.95 21.22
CA CYS A 465 19.91 20.41 21.08
C CYS A 465 21.33 20.99 20.90
N ARG A 466 22.32 20.50 21.66
CA ARG A 466 23.74 20.84 21.49
C ARG A 466 24.35 20.33 20.17
N GLN A 467 23.68 19.43 19.44
CA GLN A 467 24.08 18.96 18.11
C GLN A 467 23.44 19.77 16.96
N GLY A 468 22.69 20.85 17.25
CA GLY A 468 22.03 21.66 16.23
C GLY A 468 21.01 20.86 15.43
N VAL A 469 19.92 20.45 16.09
CA VAL A 469 18.71 19.96 15.41
C VAL A 469 17.80 21.14 15.11
N ASP A 470 17.21 21.18 13.92
CA ASP A 470 16.27 22.22 13.47
C ASP A 470 14.90 22.13 14.19
N GLY A 471 14.68 21.06 14.95
CA GLY A 471 13.54 20.88 15.84
C GLY A 471 13.65 19.63 16.70
N LEU A 472 12.88 19.60 17.79
CA LEU A 472 12.80 18.48 18.73
C LEU A 472 11.34 18.08 18.96
N PHE A 473 11.05 16.78 19.00
CA PHE A 473 9.80 16.28 19.58
C PHE A 473 10.04 15.40 20.81
N VAL A 474 9.19 15.58 21.83
CA VAL A 474 9.46 15.06 23.17
C VAL A 474 8.20 14.69 23.95
N SER A 475 8.22 13.58 24.70
CA SER A 475 7.17 13.28 25.69
C SER A 475 7.65 13.62 27.10
N ILE A 476 6.79 14.18 27.96
CA ILE A 476 7.16 14.67 29.30
C ILE A 476 6.36 13.92 30.40
N PRO A 477 6.67 12.64 30.69
CA PRO A 477 5.94 11.83 31.70
C PRO A 477 6.17 12.28 33.14
N ASN A 478 7.30 12.92 33.42
CA ASN A 478 7.62 13.60 34.66
C ASN A 478 8.35 14.92 34.30
N GLY A 479 7.99 16.02 34.96
CA GLY A 479 8.60 17.33 34.72
C GLY A 479 9.98 17.51 35.34
N ASP A 480 10.25 16.90 36.50
CA ASP A 480 11.34 17.32 37.39
C ASP A 480 12.74 17.22 36.74
N GLU A 481 13.00 16.14 35.99
CA GLU A 481 14.27 15.94 35.29
C GLU A 481 14.26 16.47 33.84
N ILE A 482 13.09 16.51 33.21
CA ILE A 482 12.94 16.81 31.77
C ILE A 482 12.83 18.32 31.53
N VAL A 483 12.09 19.06 32.35
CA VAL A 483 11.92 20.52 32.21
C VAL A 483 13.27 21.26 32.20
N PRO A 484 14.24 20.98 33.08
CA PRO A 484 15.57 21.61 33.01
C PRO A 484 16.39 21.23 31.77
N ALA A 485 16.05 20.15 31.05
CA ALA A 485 16.66 19.80 29.78
C ALA A 485 15.98 20.52 28.60
N LEU A 486 14.66 20.74 28.68
CA LEU A 486 13.89 21.49 27.68
C LEU A 486 14.18 22.98 27.72
N GLN A 487 14.35 23.57 28.91
CA GLN A 487 14.76 24.97 29.02
C GLN A 487 16.11 25.20 28.31
N GLU A 488 17.08 24.31 28.51
CA GLU A 488 18.38 24.38 27.82
C GLU A 488 18.26 24.29 26.28
N CYS A 489 17.21 23.66 25.75
CA CYS A 489 16.92 23.63 24.32
C CYS A 489 16.23 24.91 23.83
N LEU A 490 15.34 25.50 24.63
CA LEU A 490 14.69 26.79 24.35
C LEU A 490 15.70 27.94 24.38
N ASP A 491 16.65 27.90 25.31
CA ASP A 491 17.78 28.83 25.42
C ASP A 491 18.75 28.72 24.21
N LEU A 492 18.63 27.67 23.40
CA LEU A 492 19.32 27.44 22.12
C LEU A 492 18.42 27.68 20.90
N GLU A 493 17.25 28.32 21.09
CA GLU A 493 16.25 28.63 20.06
C GLU A 493 15.68 27.41 19.30
N VAL A 494 15.87 26.18 19.81
CA VAL A 494 15.35 24.95 19.16
C VAL A 494 13.83 24.87 19.31
N PRO A 495 13.05 24.80 18.21
CA PRO A 495 11.59 24.67 18.30
C PRO A 495 11.21 23.27 18.77
N ILE A 496 10.37 23.19 19.80
CA ILE A 496 9.98 21.93 20.45
C ILE A 496 8.48 21.66 20.28
N VAL A 497 8.10 20.47 19.85
CA VAL A 497 6.72 19.95 19.90
C VAL A 497 6.65 18.88 20.98
N SER A 498 5.75 19.01 21.97
CA SER A 498 5.53 17.91 22.92
C SER A 498 4.58 16.87 22.33
N ILE A 499 4.76 15.60 22.65
CA ILE A 499 3.89 14.51 22.18
C ILE A 499 3.49 13.56 23.30
N ASN A 500 2.31 12.94 23.13
CA ASN A 500 1.69 11.98 24.03
C ASN A 500 1.32 12.52 25.43
N VAL A 501 2.34 12.81 26.24
CA VAL A 501 2.23 13.14 27.66
C VAL A 501 2.94 14.46 27.94
N GLY A 502 2.33 15.29 28.79
CA GLY A 502 2.91 16.55 29.26
C GLY A 502 2.29 17.84 28.73
N SER A 503 1.09 17.79 28.14
CA SER A 503 0.35 18.94 27.58
C SER A 503 0.43 20.20 28.45
N TYR A 504 0.00 20.13 29.72
CA TYR A 504 0.07 21.22 30.70
C TYR A 504 1.50 21.78 30.90
N THR A 505 2.49 20.89 31.04
CA THR A 505 3.90 21.29 31.21
C THR A 505 4.44 21.99 29.97
N SER A 506 4.09 21.51 28.77
CA SER A 506 4.48 22.14 27.52
C SER A 506 3.80 23.48 27.24
N ALA A 507 2.56 23.66 27.68
CA ALA A 507 1.87 24.94 27.61
C ALA A 507 2.54 25.97 28.53
N ASN A 508 2.86 25.57 29.77
CA ASN A 508 3.56 26.43 30.74
C ASN A 508 4.98 26.81 30.29
N LEU A 509 5.64 25.98 29.46
CA LEU A 509 6.94 26.27 28.85
C LEU A 509 6.86 27.06 27.53
N GLY A 510 5.66 27.33 27.00
CA GLY A 510 5.51 28.03 25.73
C GLY A 510 6.08 27.27 24.53
N LEU A 511 6.01 25.93 24.54
CA LEU A 511 6.48 25.10 23.41
C LEU A 511 5.65 25.39 22.13
N LEU A 512 6.09 24.86 20.98
CA LEU A 512 5.46 25.16 19.69
C LEU A 512 4.02 24.64 19.62
N HIS A 513 3.83 23.35 19.95
CA HIS A 513 2.55 22.63 19.98
C HIS A 513 2.62 21.44 20.96
N HIS A 514 1.46 20.86 21.28
CA HIS A 514 1.32 19.52 21.87
C HIS A 514 0.53 18.60 20.92
N VAL A 515 0.98 17.36 20.68
CA VAL A 515 0.27 16.34 19.87
C VAL A 515 -0.04 15.10 20.72
N GLY A 516 -1.31 14.83 20.97
CA GLY A 516 -1.73 13.73 21.84
C GLY A 516 -3.19 13.84 22.26
N GLN A 517 -3.65 12.96 23.14
CA GLN A 517 -4.99 13.07 23.74
C GLN A 517 -4.97 13.83 25.07
N LEU A 518 -6.08 14.48 25.42
CA LEU A 518 -6.23 15.12 26.72
C LEU A 518 -6.62 14.08 27.78
N GLU A 519 -5.63 13.55 28.48
CA GLU A 519 -5.72 12.36 29.35
C GLU A 519 -6.81 12.44 30.43
N TYR A 520 -7.04 13.62 31.02
CA TYR A 520 -8.14 13.84 31.97
C TYR A 520 -9.52 13.70 31.30
N VAL A 521 -9.66 14.24 30.08
CA VAL A 521 -10.88 14.15 29.28
C VAL A 521 -11.16 12.70 28.88
N ALA A 522 -10.12 11.97 28.49
CA ALA A 522 -10.22 10.55 28.15
C ALA A 522 -10.66 9.69 29.35
N GLY A 523 -10.04 9.91 30.52
CA GLY A 523 -10.43 9.23 31.76
C GLY A 523 -11.87 9.54 32.18
N TYR A 524 -12.26 10.82 32.08
CA TYR A 524 -13.63 11.27 32.36
C TYR A 524 -14.66 10.65 31.40
N GLY A 525 -14.39 10.65 30.10
CA GLY A 525 -15.26 10.05 29.08
C GLY A 525 -15.41 8.53 29.21
N GLY A 526 -14.35 7.82 29.61
CA GLY A 526 -14.42 6.40 29.99
C GLY A 526 -15.24 6.17 31.26
N GLY A 527 -15.13 7.09 32.23
CA GLY A 527 -15.96 7.08 33.44
C GLY A 527 -17.46 7.23 33.15
N LYS A 528 -17.84 8.23 32.34
CA LYS A 528 -19.25 8.40 31.93
C LYS A 528 -19.80 7.14 31.25
N ARG A 529 -19.08 6.56 30.28
CA ARG A 529 -19.49 5.30 29.63
C ARG A 529 -19.72 4.14 30.59
N LEU A 530 -18.83 3.95 31.57
CA LEU A 530 -19.00 2.89 32.58
C LEU A 530 -20.21 3.16 33.49
N ILE A 531 -20.47 4.42 33.87
CA ILE A 531 -21.65 4.84 34.63
C ILE A 531 -22.94 4.58 33.81
N ASP A 532 -22.96 5.01 32.55
CA ASP A 532 -24.09 4.84 31.64
C ASP A 532 -24.39 3.35 31.34
N ALA A 533 -23.36 2.49 31.41
CA ALA A 533 -23.47 1.02 31.34
C ALA A 533 -23.89 0.35 32.67
N GLY A 534 -24.11 1.11 33.75
CA GLY A 534 -24.63 0.61 35.04
C GLY A 534 -23.59 0.39 36.14
N MET A 535 -22.41 1.02 36.08
CA MET A 535 -21.39 0.91 37.12
C MET A 535 -21.86 1.49 38.46
N LYS A 536 -21.73 0.68 39.54
CA LYS A 536 -21.94 1.08 40.94
C LYS A 536 -20.63 1.42 41.67
N GLN A 537 -19.52 0.77 41.31
CA GLN A 537 -18.22 0.98 41.94
C GLN A 537 -17.13 1.06 40.87
N GLY A 538 -16.27 2.08 40.91
CA GLY A 538 -15.19 2.27 39.92
C GLY A 538 -13.80 2.01 40.48
N LEU A 539 -12.92 1.41 39.69
CA LEU A 539 -11.52 1.11 40.05
C LEU A 539 -10.56 1.37 38.86
N CYS A 540 -9.39 1.97 39.12
CA CYS A 540 -8.44 2.39 38.09
C CYS A 540 -7.03 1.79 38.32
N PRO A 541 -6.62 0.68 37.66
CA PRO A 541 -5.29 0.09 37.85
C PRO A 541 -4.18 0.93 37.20
N ILE A 542 -3.26 1.46 38.00
CA ILE A 542 -2.17 2.34 37.57
C ILE A 542 -0.80 1.64 37.67
N HIS A 543 -0.20 1.35 36.51
CA HIS A 543 1.06 0.58 36.39
C HIS A 543 2.35 1.41 36.45
N GLU A 544 2.23 2.75 36.39
CA GLU A 544 3.31 3.72 36.58
C GLU A 544 2.75 4.91 37.36
N ILE A 545 2.80 4.87 38.69
CA ILE A 545 2.21 5.93 39.53
C ILE A 545 2.86 7.31 39.32
N ASP A 546 4.13 7.34 38.93
CA ASP A 546 4.88 8.57 38.64
C ASP A 546 4.55 9.21 37.28
N ASN A 547 3.95 8.46 36.35
CA ASN A 547 3.58 8.96 35.03
C ASN A 547 2.38 9.91 35.10
N VAL A 548 2.56 11.19 34.72
CA VAL A 548 1.49 12.20 34.80
C VAL A 548 0.27 11.84 33.93
N SER A 549 0.46 11.16 32.79
CA SER A 549 -0.66 10.73 31.94
C SER A 549 -1.59 9.78 32.68
N LEU A 550 -1.03 8.73 33.29
CA LEU A 550 -1.83 7.70 33.95
C LEU A 550 -2.57 8.26 35.17
N ARG A 551 -1.93 9.16 35.94
CA ARG A 551 -2.61 9.89 37.02
C ARG A 551 -3.77 10.71 36.49
N ARG A 552 -3.59 11.49 35.40
CA ARG A 552 -4.68 12.27 34.79
C ARG A 552 -5.85 11.39 34.31
N ARG A 553 -5.59 10.20 33.78
CA ARG A 553 -6.64 9.22 33.42
C ARG A 553 -7.47 8.81 34.65
N CYS A 554 -6.84 8.42 35.75
CA CYS A 554 -7.54 8.08 36.99
C CYS A 554 -8.21 9.28 37.70
N GLU A 555 -7.66 10.50 37.56
CA GLU A 555 -8.28 11.73 38.07
C GLU A 555 -9.60 12.03 37.32
N GLY A 556 -9.58 11.98 35.98
CA GLY A 556 -10.78 12.20 35.16
C GLY A 556 -11.86 11.16 35.42
N PHE A 557 -11.47 9.89 35.52
CA PHE A 557 -12.37 8.78 35.87
C PHE A 557 -13.02 8.99 37.25
N GLY A 558 -12.22 9.37 38.26
CA GLY A 558 -12.72 9.72 39.59
C GLY A 558 -13.66 10.92 39.59
N ALA A 559 -13.42 11.93 38.75
CA ALA A 559 -14.28 13.09 38.62
C ALA A 559 -15.65 12.76 37.99
N ALA A 560 -15.69 11.89 36.98
CA ALA A 560 -16.95 11.39 36.40
C ALA A 560 -17.80 10.63 37.44
N ILE A 561 -17.15 9.84 38.30
CA ILE A 561 -17.80 9.15 39.42
C ILE A 561 -18.30 10.15 40.48
N ALA A 562 -17.49 11.15 40.85
CA ALA A 562 -17.87 12.16 41.82
C ALA A 562 -19.10 12.98 41.39
N GLU A 563 -19.24 13.28 40.09
CA GLU A 563 -20.45 13.90 39.51
C GLU A 563 -21.69 13.01 39.67
N SER A 564 -21.52 11.70 39.70
CA SER A 564 -22.60 10.70 39.78
C SER A 564 -22.73 10.06 41.17
N ALA A 565 -22.11 10.64 42.20
CA ALA A 565 -22.16 10.15 43.58
C ALA A 565 -23.60 10.11 44.15
N ASP A 566 -24.46 11.06 43.76
CA ASP A 566 -25.89 11.09 44.12
C ASP A 566 -26.69 9.92 43.52
N GLN A 567 -26.14 9.22 42.51
CA GLN A 567 -26.70 8.00 41.94
C GLN A 567 -26.22 6.73 42.69
N GLY A 568 -25.38 6.89 43.72
CA GLY A 568 -24.81 5.81 44.52
C GLY A 568 -23.46 5.28 44.02
N VAL A 569 -22.89 5.87 42.97
CA VAL A 569 -21.63 5.40 42.38
C VAL A 569 -20.45 5.75 43.28
N THR A 570 -19.64 4.75 43.66
CA THR A 570 -18.49 4.92 44.58
C THR A 570 -17.16 4.73 43.85
N TYR A 571 -16.17 5.59 44.09
CA TYR A 571 -14.81 5.40 43.56
C TYR A 571 -13.93 4.68 44.58
N LEU A 572 -13.41 3.50 44.21
CA LEU A 572 -12.43 2.74 45.00
C LEU A 572 -11.00 3.31 44.87
N GLY A 573 -10.79 4.21 43.90
CA GLY A 573 -9.54 4.93 43.68
C GLY A 573 -8.65 4.35 42.58
N ALA A 574 -7.45 4.91 42.50
CA ALA A 574 -6.36 4.38 41.67
C ALA A 574 -5.61 3.30 42.46
N VAL A 575 -5.52 2.08 41.90
CA VAL A 575 -4.87 0.93 42.53
C VAL A 575 -3.48 0.75 41.93
N PRO A 576 -2.38 0.92 42.70
CA PRO A 576 -1.03 0.67 42.21
C PRO A 576 -0.85 -0.79 41.79
N VAL A 577 -0.28 -1.01 40.61
CA VAL A 577 0.06 -2.32 40.05
C VAL A 577 1.43 -2.25 39.38
N GLU A 578 2.06 -3.40 39.08
CA GLU A 578 3.38 -3.46 38.43
C GLU A 578 3.26 -4.07 37.02
N ARG A 579 3.93 -3.48 36.01
CA ARG A 579 4.05 -4.10 34.67
C ARG A 579 4.58 -5.54 34.77
N ASP A 580 4.07 -6.44 33.93
CA ASP A 580 4.45 -7.87 33.85
C ASP A 580 4.19 -8.72 35.13
N ARG A 581 3.39 -8.22 36.08
CA ARG A 581 3.19 -8.86 37.41
C ARG A 581 1.75 -9.33 37.68
N LYS A 582 1.04 -9.74 36.63
CA LYS A 582 -0.36 -10.23 36.60
C LYS A 582 -0.88 -10.91 37.87
N ALA A 583 -0.17 -11.90 38.42
CA ALA A 583 -0.59 -12.61 39.63
C ALA A 583 -0.64 -11.73 40.90
N LEU A 584 0.28 -10.77 41.03
CA LEU A 584 0.28 -9.76 42.11
C LEU A 584 -0.76 -8.67 41.82
N ASN A 585 -0.85 -8.20 40.58
CA ASN A 585 -1.81 -7.17 40.18
C ASN A 585 -3.26 -7.61 40.45
N LEU A 586 -3.59 -8.87 40.14
CA LEU A 586 -4.88 -9.49 40.49
C LEU A 586 -5.08 -9.70 42.00
N GLN A 587 -4.01 -9.76 42.80
CA GLN A 587 -4.13 -9.77 44.25
C GLN A 587 -4.47 -8.37 44.78
N GLU A 588 -3.79 -7.32 44.30
CA GLU A 588 -4.05 -5.94 44.72
C GLU A 588 -5.45 -5.45 44.27
N ILE A 589 -5.88 -5.77 43.04
CA ILE A 589 -7.24 -5.46 42.57
C ILE A 589 -8.30 -6.15 43.44
N ARG A 590 -8.13 -7.44 43.77
CA ARG A 590 -9.03 -8.17 44.68
C ARG A 590 -8.98 -7.64 46.12
N ALA A 591 -7.84 -7.12 46.57
CA ALA A 591 -7.71 -6.50 47.89
C ALA A 591 -8.45 -5.15 47.96
N ALA A 592 -8.41 -4.35 46.88
CA ALA A 592 -9.11 -3.08 46.78
C ALA A 592 -10.64 -3.22 46.71
N VAL A 593 -11.16 -4.27 46.07
CA VAL A 593 -12.60 -4.63 46.08
C VAL A 593 -13.01 -5.33 47.39
N GLY A 594 -12.09 -6.10 47.99
CA GLY A 594 -12.24 -6.77 49.27
C GLY A 594 -12.91 -8.14 49.20
N HIS A 595 -12.61 -9.01 50.19
CA HIS A 595 -13.05 -10.42 50.26
C HIS A 595 -14.57 -10.67 50.47
N GLY A 596 -15.40 -9.65 50.21
CA GLY A 596 -16.86 -9.74 50.18
C GLY A 596 -17.49 -8.53 49.47
N GLY A 597 -16.74 -7.85 48.59
CA GLY A 597 -17.22 -6.67 47.86
C GLY A 597 -18.32 -7.00 46.84
N ASP A 598 -19.11 -6.00 46.46
CA ASP A 598 -20.12 -6.14 45.42
C ASP A 598 -19.47 -6.06 44.02
N TRP A 599 -19.23 -7.22 43.42
CA TRP A 599 -18.74 -7.33 42.05
C TRP A 599 -19.82 -7.00 41.00
N GLU A 600 -21.10 -6.86 41.39
CA GLU A 600 -22.21 -6.53 40.50
C GLU A 600 -22.19 -5.03 40.15
N GLY A 601 -21.74 -4.70 38.94
CA GLY A 601 -21.52 -3.30 38.54
C GLY A 601 -20.18 -2.73 39.02
N LEU A 602 -19.18 -3.57 39.29
CA LEU A 602 -17.79 -3.12 39.37
C LEU A 602 -17.32 -2.71 37.97
N GLY A 603 -16.96 -1.44 37.80
CA GLY A 603 -16.35 -0.89 36.60
C GLY A 603 -14.84 -0.75 36.74
N VAL A 604 -14.08 -1.37 35.84
CA VAL A 604 -12.62 -1.29 35.78
C VAL A 604 -12.24 -0.48 34.54
N LEU A 605 -11.48 0.62 34.75
CA LEU A 605 -10.87 1.38 33.65
C LEU A 605 -9.38 1.02 33.56
N ALA A 606 -9.05 0.04 32.72
CA ALA A 606 -7.68 -0.40 32.45
C ALA A 606 -6.91 0.69 31.68
N LEU A 607 -5.68 0.98 32.08
CA LEU A 607 -4.91 2.12 31.55
C LEU A 607 -4.00 1.82 30.35
N GLY A 608 -4.08 0.62 29.75
CA GLY A 608 -3.32 0.22 28.57
C GLY A 608 -3.04 -1.29 28.52
N ASP A 609 -2.31 -1.75 27.50
CA ASP A 609 -1.94 -3.17 27.30
C ASP A 609 -1.25 -3.79 28.54
N ALA A 610 -0.55 -2.97 29.33
CA ALA A 610 0.12 -3.36 30.56
C ALA A 610 -0.80 -3.86 31.71
N VAL A 611 -2.12 -3.64 31.61
CA VAL A 611 -3.11 -4.04 32.65
C VAL A 611 -4.44 -4.56 32.08
N VAL A 612 -4.58 -4.64 30.75
CA VAL A 612 -5.84 -5.08 30.10
C VAL A 612 -6.13 -6.57 30.35
N GLU A 613 -5.09 -7.39 30.45
CA GLU A 613 -5.21 -8.83 30.68
C GLU A 613 -5.73 -9.17 32.09
N GLU A 614 -5.36 -8.38 33.09
CA GLU A 614 -5.92 -8.44 34.45
C GLU A 614 -7.40 -8.08 34.43
N ALA A 615 -7.79 -7.04 33.69
CA ALA A 615 -9.16 -6.59 33.62
C ALA A 615 -10.07 -7.60 32.89
N ILE A 616 -9.61 -8.19 31.78
CA ILE A 616 -10.28 -9.32 31.11
C ILE A 616 -10.35 -10.55 32.03
N GLN A 617 -9.32 -10.85 32.82
CA GLN A 617 -9.39 -11.95 33.78
C GLN A 617 -10.41 -11.67 34.91
N ILE A 618 -10.49 -10.44 35.43
CA ILE A 618 -11.52 -10.05 36.40
C ILE A 618 -12.92 -10.17 35.80
N LYS A 619 -13.12 -9.81 34.53
CA LYS A 619 -14.37 -10.01 33.80
C LYS A 619 -14.74 -11.49 33.63
N SER A 620 -13.76 -12.34 33.34
CA SER A 620 -13.95 -13.80 33.23
C SER A 620 -14.29 -14.45 34.59
N GLU A 621 -13.68 -13.97 35.68
CA GLU A 621 -13.99 -14.40 37.06
C GLU A 621 -15.34 -13.83 37.56
N HIS A 622 -15.74 -12.65 37.06
CA HIS A 622 -16.94 -11.92 37.47
C HIS A 622 -17.68 -11.31 36.24
N PRO A 623 -18.51 -12.09 35.53
CA PRO A 623 -19.12 -11.68 34.25
C PRO A 623 -19.96 -10.39 34.28
N GLN A 624 -20.49 -10.04 35.46
CA GLN A 624 -21.24 -8.82 35.75
C GLN A 624 -20.37 -7.57 36.01
N ALA A 625 -19.04 -7.69 35.90
CA ALA A 625 -18.14 -6.53 35.84
C ALA A 625 -18.24 -5.83 34.48
N LEU A 626 -17.94 -4.53 34.49
CA LEU A 626 -17.91 -3.65 33.32
C LEU A 626 -16.46 -3.24 33.10
N VAL A 627 -15.91 -3.39 31.90
CA VAL A 627 -14.51 -3.09 31.64
C VAL A 627 -14.36 -2.19 30.43
N GLY A 628 -13.61 -1.11 30.58
CA GLY A 628 -13.09 -0.31 29.48
C GLY A 628 -11.57 -0.26 29.56
N THR A 629 -10.89 -0.08 28.42
CA THR A 629 -9.42 0.04 28.39
C THR A 629 -8.96 1.24 27.58
N PHE A 630 -7.79 1.77 27.93
CA PHE A 630 -6.98 2.56 27.01
C PHE A 630 -6.17 1.67 26.07
N ASP A 631 -5.66 2.29 25.00
CA ASP A 631 -4.93 1.69 23.88
C ASP A 631 -5.77 0.72 23.03
N ILE A 632 -5.30 0.45 21.82
CA ILE A 632 -5.89 -0.52 20.89
C ILE A 632 -4.82 -1.45 20.33
N ASN A 633 -5.11 -2.75 20.34
CA ASN A 633 -4.32 -3.82 19.74
C ASN A 633 -5.23 -5.06 19.54
N GLY A 634 -4.70 -6.16 18.98
CA GLY A 634 -5.44 -7.40 18.76
C GLY A 634 -6.24 -7.88 19.99
N LYS A 635 -5.63 -7.94 21.18
CA LYS A 635 -6.31 -8.35 22.43
C LYS A 635 -7.50 -7.45 22.78
N VAL A 636 -7.41 -6.16 22.46
CA VAL A 636 -8.50 -5.20 22.70
C VAL A 636 -9.64 -5.42 21.72
N PHE A 637 -9.34 -5.68 20.45
CA PHE A 637 -10.35 -6.03 19.44
C PHE A 637 -11.01 -7.38 19.76
N ASP A 638 -10.23 -8.41 20.08
CA ASP A 638 -10.70 -9.73 20.53
C ASP A 638 -11.62 -9.60 21.76
N GLY A 639 -11.23 -8.76 22.73
CA GLY A 639 -12.00 -8.53 23.96
C GLY A 639 -13.30 -7.76 23.75
N ILE A 640 -13.35 -6.86 22.75
CA ILE A 640 -14.58 -6.18 22.33
C ILE A 640 -15.51 -7.15 21.60
N GLU A 641 -15.00 -7.95 20.66
CA GLU A 641 -15.80 -8.95 19.92
C GLU A 641 -16.40 -10.03 20.86
N GLN A 642 -15.66 -10.43 21.89
CA GLN A 642 -16.14 -11.37 22.91
C GLN A 642 -17.07 -10.73 23.97
N GLY A 643 -17.18 -9.40 24.02
CA GLY A 643 -17.97 -8.68 25.03
C GLY A 643 -17.35 -8.65 26.44
N ASP A 644 -16.06 -8.97 26.55
CA ASP A 644 -15.29 -8.82 27.78
C ASP A 644 -14.93 -7.35 28.05
N LEU A 645 -14.68 -6.59 26.99
CA LEU A 645 -14.47 -5.14 26.99
C LEU A 645 -15.68 -4.44 26.38
N LEU A 646 -16.15 -3.37 27.02
CA LEU A 646 -17.22 -2.49 26.50
C LEU A 646 -16.66 -1.47 25.50
N PHE A 647 -15.42 -1.03 25.68
CA PHE A 647 -14.74 -0.11 24.76
C PHE A 647 -13.22 -0.12 24.94
N GLY A 648 -12.53 0.20 23.84
CA GLY A 648 -11.15 0.67 23.84
C GLY A 648 -11.07 2.19 23.61
N ILE A 649 -10.04 2.86 24.14
CA ILE A 649 -9.76 4.28 23.89
C ILE A 649 -8.49 4.38 23.03
N ASP A 650 -8.68 4.63 21.74
CA ASP A 650 -7.62 4.95 20.79
C ASP A 650 -7.16 6.41 20.96
N GLN A 651 -5.84 6.58 20.91
CA GLN A 651 -5.13 7.84 21.04
C GLN A 651 -4.32 8.19 19.77
N ASP A 652 -4.46 7.39 18.71
CA ASP A 652 -3.85 7.52 17.39
C ASP A 652 -2.32 7.71 17.41
N LEU A 653 -1.61 6.69 17.89
CA LEU A 653 -0.15 6.68 18.03
C LEU A 653 0.64 6.94 16.71
N PRO A 654 0.21 6.45 15.53
CA PRO A 654 0.85 6.84 14.27
C PRO A 654 0.79 8.35 14.03
N LEU A 655 -0.34 9.00 14.34
CA LEU A 655 -0.49 10.44 14.17
C LEU A 655 0.39 11.23 15.16
N GLN A 656 0.54 10.75 16.40
CA GLN A 656 1.48 11.31 17.38
C GLN A 656 2.95 11.21 16.94
N GLY A 657 3.30 10.27 16.06
CA GLY A 657 4.63 10.15 15.45
C GLY A 657 4.83 10.99 14.19
N ALA A 658 3.86 10.98 13.28
CA ALA A 658 3.98 11.68 11.99
C ALA A 658 3.81 13.20 12.10
N LEU A 659 2.80 13.68 12.84
CA LEU A 659 2.47 15.10 12.93
C LEU A 659 3.57 16.01 13.52
N PRO A 660 4.36 15.65 14.55
CA PRO A 660 5.47 16.49 14.99
C PRO A 660 6.52 16.67 13.89
N VAL A 661 6.80 15.64 13.09
CA VAL A 661 7.75 15.73 11.96
C VAL A 661 7.20 16.66 10.87
N TRP A 662 5.89 16.57 10.58
CA TRP A 662 5.20 17.47 9.65
C TRP A 662 5.23 18.93 10.13
N LEU A 663 4.86 19.21 11.37
CA LEU A 663 4.82 20.55 11.95
C LEU A 663 6.22 21.18 12.08
N LEU A 664 7.22 20.41 12.53
CA LEU A 664 8.60 20.90 12.64
C LEU A 664 9.25 21.14 11.27
N THR A 665 9.00 20.27 10.28
CA THR A 665 9.48 20.51 8.91
C THR A 665 8.84 21.76 8.32
N LEU A 666 7.53 21.93 8.50
CA LEU A 666 6.81 23.11 8.00
C LEU A 666 7.29 24.40 8.69
N TYR A 667 7.58 24.35 9.99
CA TYR A 667 8.16 25.47 10.74
C TYR A 667 9.60 25.78 10.32
N ALA A 668 10.46 24.78 10.13
CA ALA A 668 11.84 24.98 9.68
C ALA A 668 11.91 25.55 8.24
N THR A 669 10.98 25.17 7.37
CA THR A 669 10.98 25.58 5.95
C THR A 669 10.24 26.90 5.69
N THR A 670 9.12 27.16 6.39
CA THR A 670 8.25 28.32 6.12
C THR A 670 8.08 29.26 7.31
N GLY A 671 8.44 28.80 8.52
CA GLY A 671 8.13 29.42 9.81
C GLY A 671 6.65 29.78 9.99
N GLN A 672 5.76 29.00 9.36
CA GLN A 672 4.32 29.00 9.62
C GLN A 672 4.00 27.95 10.68
N LYS A 673 3.01 28.24 11.53
CA LYS A 673 2.53 27.33 12.59
C LYS A 673 1.04 27.50 12.81
N LEU A 674 0.37 26.49 13.38
CA LEU A 674 -1.04 26.63 13.79
C LEU A 674 -1.18 27.58 14.99
N VAL A 675 -2.39 28.09 15.21
CA VAL A 675 -2.76 28.92 16.37
C VAL A 675 -3.20 28.04 17.54
N ASN A 676 -3.80 26.87 17.28
CA ASN A 676 -4.08 25.87 18.31
C ASN A 676 -2.77 25.42 18.96
N PHE A 677 -2.76 25.33 20.30
CA PHE A 677 -1.61 24.75 21.01
C PHE A 677 -1.64 23.23 20.95
N ASN A 678 -2.76 22.62 21.34
CA ASN A 678 -2.98 21.18 21.22
C ASN A 678 -3.37 20.80 19.77
N MET A 679 -3.00 19.57 19.41
CA MET A 679 -3.46 18.81 18.25
C MET A 679 -3.97 17.48 18.78
N GLU A 680 -5.27 17.42 19.05
CA GLU A 680 -5.92 16.28 19.66
C GLU A 680 -5.93 15.06 18.72
N THR A 681 -5.24 13.99 19.11
CA THR A 681 -5.21 12.70 18.40
C THR A 681 -6.17 11.66 19.01
N GLY A 682 -7.00 12.10 19.95
CA GLY A 682 -7.92 11.29 20.74
C GLY A 682 -8.46 12.12 21.94
N PRO A 683 -9.33 11.55 22.77
CA PRO A 683 -9.74 10.14 22.82
C PRO A 683 -10.77 9.77 21.75
N ARG A 684 -10.53 8.67 21.03
CA ARG A 684 -11.52 8.02 20.18
C ARG A 684 -11.97 6.71 20.83
N PHE A 685 -13.25 6.61 21.16
CA PHE A 685 -13.83 5.40 21.75
C PHE A 685 -14.20 4.41 20.65
N LEU A 686 -13.71 3.17 20.75
CA LEU A 686 -14.10 2.05 19.91
C LEU A 686 -14.96 1.10 20.74
N GLU A 687 -16.24 1.05 20.42
CA GLU A 687 -17.26 0.16 21.03
C GLU A 687 -17.54 -1.07 20.14
N GLU A 688 -16.96 -1.11 18.93
CA GLU A 688 -17.01 -2.23 17.98
C GLU A 688 -15.59 -2.53 17.47
N ALA A 689 -15.31 -3.79 17.11
CA ALA A 689 -14.03 -4.17 16.52
C ALA A 689 -13.93 -3.73 15.04
N PRO A 690 -12.78 -3.21 14.58
CA PRO A 690 -12.61 -2.77 13.19
C PRO A 690 -12.49 -3.96 12.21
N PRO A 691 -12.71 -3.76 10.89
CA PRO A 691 -12.54 -4.82 9.89
C PRO A 691 -11.15 -5.44 9.88
N SER A 692 -11.07 -6.72 9.51
CA SER A 692 -9.83 -7.52 9.39
C SER A 692 -8.68 -6.80 8.68
N GLU A 693 -9.00 -6.12 7.59
CA GLU A 693 -8.11 -5.33 6.74
C GLU A 693 -7.49 -4.16 7.54
N THR A 694 -8.30 -3.50 8.38
CA THR A 694 -7.82 -2.43 9.27
C THR A 694 -6.98 -2.98 10.42
N ILE A 695 -7.29 -4.17 10.94
CA ILE A 695 -6.44 -4.86 11.93
C ILE A 695 -5.06 -5.17 11.33
N GLN A 696 -5.01 -5.72 10.11
CA GLN A 696 -3.75 -5.98 9.39
C GLN A 696 -2.95 -4.69 9.12
N CYS A 697 -3.61 -3.56 8.83
CA CYS A 697 -2.96 -2.26 8.74
C CYS A 697 -2.39 -1.76 10.08
N VAL A 698 -3.05 -2.03 11.22
CA VAL A 698 -2.52 -1.70 12.55
C VAL A 698 -1.31 -2.59 12.89
N GLU A 699 -1.35 -3.89 12.59
CA GLU A 699 -0.23 -4.82 12.82
C GLU A 699 1.00 -4.49 11.96
N THR A 700 0.78 -4.08 10.71
CA THR A 700 1.85 -3.60 9.80
C THR A 700 2.26 -2.15 10.07
N VAL A 701 1.67 -1.49 11.08
CA VAL A 701 1.95 -0.09 11.47
C VAL A 701 1.79 0.88 10.29
N PHE A 702 0.77 0.63 9.46
CA PHE A 702 0.45 1.39 8.25
C PHE A 702 1.67 1.60 7.32
N LYS A 703 2.50 0.56 7.18
CA LYS A 703 3.70 0.54 6.33
C LYS A 703 3.38 0.97 4.90
N VAL A 704 3.98 2.07 4.46
CA VAL A 704 3.83 2.59 3.10
C VAL A 704 4.83 1.89 2.18
N CYS A 705 4.42 1.58 0.96
CA CYS A 705 5.31 1.00 -0.03
C CYS A 705 6.46 1.96 -0.37
N ALA A 706 7.68 1.43 -0.46
CA ALA A 706 8.82 2.16 -0.99
C ALA A 706 8.59 2.46 -2.49
N PRO A 707 9.02 3.62 -3.02
CA PRO A 707 9.02 3.81 -4.47
C PRO A 707 9.95 2.76 -5.12
N PRO A 708 9.62 2.23 -6.31
CA PRO A 708 10.45 1.23 -6.96
C PRO A 708 11.83 1.81 -7.31
N ASN A 709 12.88 1.27 -6.68
CA ASN A 709 14.26 1.66 -6.94
C ASN A 709 14.65 1.29 -8.37
N GLN A 710 15.27 2.23 -9.08
CA GLN A 710 15.76 2.04 -10.45
C GLN A 710 17.03 1.17 -10.51
N ASN A 711 17.75 1.01 -9.39
CA ASN A 711 19.03 0.30 -9.36
C ASN A 711 18.90 -1.24 -9.24
N ASP A 712 17.89 -1.75 -8.54
CA ASP A 712 17.50 -3.17 -8.63
C ASP A 712 16.01 -3.33 -8.95
N MET A 713 15.78 -3.71 -10.21
CA MET A 713 14.48 -3.88 -10.82
C MET A 713 14.11 -5.36 -11.05
N ASN A 714 14.91 -6.33 -10.53
CA ASN A 714 14.71 -7.79 -10.65
C ASN A 714 14.32 -8.26 -12.07
N GLN A 715 14.95 -7.65 -13.08
CA GLN A 715 14.61 -7.85 -14.49
C GLN A 715 15.03 -9.22 -15.02
N LEU A 716 14.32 -9.74 -16.02
CA LEU A 716 14.52 -11.07 -16.60
C LEU A 716 15.79 -11.18 -17.47
N ALA A 717 16.61 -10.13 -17.56
CA ALA A 717 17.75 -10.03 -18.47
C ALA A 717 18.74 -11.21 -18.36
N SER A 718 18.96 -11.75 -17.17
CA SER A 718 19.84 -12.90 -16.91
C SER A 718 19.29 -14.24 -17.43
N VAL A 719 17.96 -14.43 -17.41
CA VAL A 719 17.29 -15.70 -17.78
C VAL A 719 16.60 -15.68 -19.15
N ARG A 720 16.37 -14.50 -19.72
CA ARG A 720 15.81 -14.31 -21.07
C ARG A 720 16.56 -15.11 -22.17
N PRO A 721 17.90 -15.22 -22.18
CA PRO A 721 18.62 -16.04 -23.17
C PRO A 721 18.29 -17.54 -23.12
N PHE A 722 18.03 -18.08 -21.91
CA PHE A 722 17.64 -19.48 -21.75
C PHE A 722 16.28 -19.76 -22.40
N GLY A 723 15.28 -18.91 -22.14
CA GLY A 723 13.94 -19.08 -22.72
C GLY A 723 13.91 -18.97 -24.23
N PHE A 724 14.62 -17.99 -24.81
CA PHE A 724 14.78 -17.89 -26.27
C PHE A 724 15.48 -19.12 -26.87
N THR A 725 16.47 -19.69 -26.18
CA THR A 725 17.17 -20.90 -26.63
C THR A 725 16.22 -22.09 -26.73
N ILE A 726 15.43 -22.37 -25.68
CA ILE A 726 14.50 -23.53 -25.69
C ILE A 726 13.26 -23.30 -26.57
N ALA A 727 12.80 -22.06 -26.74
CA ALA A 727 11.82 -21.70 -27.76
C ALA A 727 12.37 -21.97 -29.18
N GLY A 728 13.60 -21.55 -29.47
CA GLY A 728 14.29 -21.80 -30.74
C GLY A 728 14.40 -23.30 -31.07
N ILE A 729 14.75 -24.13 -30.09
CA ILE A 729 14.80 -25.59 -30.23
C ILE A 729 13.41 -26.16 -30.59
N SER A 730 12.34 -25.71 -29.91
CA SER A 730 10.97 -26.15 -30.18
C SER A 730 10.49 -25.71 -31.58
N PHE A 731 10.78 -24.49 -32.00
CA PHE A 731 10.48 -24.00 -33.35
C PHE A 731 11.23 -24.78 -34.43
N ALA A 732 12.55 -24.97 -34.28
CA ALA A 732 13.36 -25.73 -35.24
C ALA A 732 12.88 -27.19 -35.36
N THR A 733 12.55 -27.82 -34.23
CA THR A 733 11.97 -29.18 -34.18
C THR A 733 10.62 -29.25 -34.89
N SER A 734 9.74 -28.26 -34.67
CA SER A 734 8.43 -28.17 -35.30
C SER A 734 8.54 -28.00 -36.83
N LEU A 735 9.41 -27.08 -37.27
CA LEU A 735 9.66 -26.83 -38.70
C LEU A 735 10.31 -28.04 -39.39
N PHE A 736 11.24 -28.73 -38.73
CA PHE A 736 11.83 -29.98 -39.22
C PHE A 736 10.77 -31.06 -39.45
N PHE A 737 9.88 -31.28 -38.47
CA PHE A 737 8.80 -32.27 -38.63
C PHE A 737 7.77 -31.88 -39.70
N VAL A 738 7.47 -30.59 -39.88
CA VAL A 738 6.66 -30.11 -41.02
C VAL A 738 7.35 -30.41 -42.35
N GLY A 739 8.64 -30.08 -42.48
CA GLY A 739 9.43 -30.36 -43.68
C GLY A 739 9.49 -31.86 -44.00
N TRP A 740 9.71 -32.70 -42.98
CA TRP A 740 9.69 -34.16 -43.12
C TRP A 740 8.31 -34.68 -43.56
N VAL A 741 7.22 -34.16 -42.99
CA VAL A 741 5.86 -34.52 -43.41
C VAL A 741 5.62 -34.17 -44.88
N PHE A 742 6.02 -32.98 -45.33
CA PHE A 742 5.91 -32.62 -46.75
C PHE A 742 6.75 -33.52 -47.64
N ARG A 743 8.02 -33.79 -47.25
CA ARG A 743 8.98 -34.62 -48.01
C ARG A 743 8.51 -36.06 -48.21
N HIS A 744 7.77 -36.62 -47.25
CA HIS A 744 7.28 -37.99 -47.25
C HIS A 744 5.75 -38.13 -47.40
N ARG A 745 5.01 -37.05 -47.71
CA ARG A 745 3.52 -37.03 -47.70
C ARG A 745 2.83 -38.09 -48.58
N HIS A 746 3.53 -38.60 -49.58
CA HIS A 746 3.04 -39.64 -50.50
C HIS A 746 3.35 -41.08 -50.04
N HIS A 747 4.13 -41.27 -48.97
CA HIS A 747 4.47 -42.59 -48.45
C HIS A 747 3.25 -43.24 -47.76
N PRO A 748 2.88 -44.50 -48.07
CA PRO A 748 1.64 -45.11 -47.58
C PRO A 748 1.47 -45.11 -46.06
N ARG A 749 2.56 -45.34 -45.31
CA ARG A 749 2.52 -45.29 -43.83
C ARG A 749 2.13 -43.88 -43.34
N LEU A 750 2.66 -42.81 -43.92
CA LEU A 750 2.36 -41.44 -43.50
C LEU A 750 0.96 -40.98 -43.94
N GLN A 751 0.51 -41.39 -45.14
CA GLN A 751 -0.88 -41.19 -45.58
C GLN A 751 -1.89 -41.80 -44.60
N SER A 752 -1.63 -43.01 -44.09
CA SER A 752 -2.48 -43.68 -43.10
C SER A 752 -2.61 -42.90 -41.77
N SER A 753 -1.54 -42.20 -41.36
CA SER A 753 -1.50 -41.33 -40.18
C SER A 753 -2.06 -39.92 -40.40
N GLN A 754 -2.63 -39.63 -41.58
CA GLN A 754 -3.39 -38.41 -41.90
C GLN A 754 -2.53 -37.12 -41.76
N PRO A 755 -1.68 -36.79 -42.75
CA PRO A 755 -0.63 -35.77 -42.61
C PRO A 755 -1.15 -34.36 -42.28
N PHE A 756 -2.38 -34.01 -42.69
CA PHE A 756 -3.03 -32.75 -42.32
C PHE A 756 -3.03 -32.51 -40.79
N PHE A 757 -3.44 -33.50 -40.00
CA PHE A 757 -3.47 -33.37 -38.54
C PHE A 757 -2.08 -33.26 -37.92
N LEU A 758 -1.04 -33.80 -38.58
CA LEU A 758 0.34 -33.68 -38.09
C LEU A 758 0.85 -32.25 -38.28
N VAL A 759 0.55 -31.60 -39.41
CA VAL A 759 0.89 -30.19 -39.65
C VAL A 759 0.12 -29.26 -38.70
N VAL A 760 -1.17 -29.53 -38.44
CA VAL A 760 -1.96 -28.73 -37.47
C VAL A 760 -1.40 -28.85 -36.04
N ILE A 761 -0.88 -30.02 -35.64
CA ILE A 761 -0.20 -30.18 -34.33
C ILE A 761 1.12 -29.39 -34.28
N CYS A 762 1.92 -29.39 -35.36
CA CYS A 762 3.13 -28.55 -35.45
C CYS A 762 2.80 -27.05 -35.41
N PHE A 763 1.70 -26.62 -36.05
CA PHE A 763 1.24 -25.24 -35.97
C PHE A 763 0.81 -24.87 -34.53
N GLY A 764 0.03 -25.74 -33.87
CA GLY A 764 -0.37 -25.52 -32.47
C GLY A 764 0.80 -25.49 -31.49
N THR A 765 1.83 -26.31 -31.69
CA THR A 765 3.07 -26.29 -30.86
C THR A 765 3.92 -25.06 -31.13
N ILE A 766 3.95 -24.53 -32.36
CA ILE A 766 4.55 -23.22 -32.66
C ILE A 766 3.79 -22.11 -31.90
N VAL A 767 2.46 -22.01 -32.05
CA VAL A 767 1.66 -20.97 -31.38
C VAL A 767 1.79 -21.05 -29.85
N LEU A 768 1.78 -22.26 -29.28
CA LEU A 768 2.01 -22.48 -27.85
C LEU A 768 3.42 -22.06 -27.41
N THR A 769 4.46 -22.44 -28.17
CA THR A 769 5.86 -22.04 -27.89
C THR A 769 6.04 -20.53 -27.96
N SER A 770 5.33 -19.83 -28.86
CA SER A 770 5.42 -18.38 -29.00
C SER A 770 5.03 -17.61 -27.73
N SER A 771 4.27 -18.19 -26.80
CA SER A 771 3.95 -17.55 -25.51
C SER A 771 5.20 -17.22 -24.67
N ILE A 772 6.30 -17.97 -24.85
CA ILE A 772 7.59 -17.73 -24.18
C ILE A 772 8.17 -16.35 -24.51
N ILE A 773 7.85 -15.81 -25.71
CA ILE A 773 8.40 -14.53 -26.18
C ILE A 773 7.84 -13.36 -25.34
N PRO A 774 6.53 -13.06 -25.30
CA PRO A 774 5.99 -11.98 -24.47
C PRO A 774 6.19 -12.23 -22.97
N MET A 775 6.22 -13.48 -22.51
CA MET A 775 6.60 -13.81 -21.12
C MET A 775 8.02 -13.36 -20.72
N SER A 776 8.89 -13.07 -21.70
CA SER A 776 10.29 -12.66 -21.48
C SER A 776 10.54 -11.15 -21.63
N LEU A 777 9.50 -10.40 -21.98
CA LEU A 777 9.52 -8.96 -22.14
C LEU A 777 9.11 -8.31 -20.82
N ASP A 778 9.89 -7.30 -20.44
CA ASP A 778 9.74 -6.50 -19.23
C ASP A 778 10.21 -5.06 -19.54
N ASP A 779 10.18 -4.22 -18.51
CA ASP A 779 10.63 -2.82 -18.57
C ASP A 779 12.15 -2.62 -18.78
N SER A 780 12.94 -3.69 -19.01
CA SER A 780 14.30 -3.55 -19.55
C SER A 780 14.33 -3.42 -21.08
N ILE A 781 13.20 -3.66 -21.75
CA ILE A 781 13.07 -3.63 -23.23
C ILE A 781 11.93 -2.72 -23.69
N LEU A 782 10.82 -2.68 -22.96
CA LEU A 782 9.60 -1.98 -23.37
C LEU A 782 9.19 -0.88 -22.40
N ASP A 783 8.37 0.04 -22.90
CA ASP A 783 7.56 0.93 -22.08
C ASP A 783 6.39 0.17 -21.42
N GLU A 784 5.70 0.84 -20.49
CA GLU A 784 4.56 0.26 -19.77
C GLU A 784 3.44 -0.19 -20.74
N GLU A 785 3.14 0.60 -21.78
CA GLU A 785 2.15 0.23 -22.79
C GLU A 785 2.56 -1.03 -23.58
N GLY A 786 3.85 -1.18 -23.89
CA GLY A 786 4.43 -2.38 -24.47
C GLY A 786 4.37 -3.59 -23.53
N CYS A 787 4.66 -3.41 -22.24
CA CYS A 787 4.55 -4.45 -21.21
C CYS A 787 3.10 -4.91 -21.02
N ASN A 788 2.12 -3.98 -20.98
CA ASN A 788 0.69 -4.28 -20.95
C ASN A 788 0.26 -5.14 -22.16
N LYS A 789 0.69 -4.77 -23.38
CA LYS A 789 0.46 -5.56 -24.60
C LYS A 789 1.12 -6.94 -24.54
N ALA A 790 2.34 -7.03 -24.00
CA ALA A 790 3.04 -8.29 -23.80
C ALA A 790 2.26 -9.20 -22.85
N CYS A 791 1.89 -8.72 -21.66
CA CYS A 791 1.09 -9.44 -20.67
C CYS A 791 -0.16 -10.07 -21.27
N MET A 792 -1.03 -9.27 -21.90
CA MET A 792 -2.29 -9.81 -22.43
C MET A 792 -2.10 -10.79 -23.60
N SER A 793 -0.98 -10.72 -24.33
CA SER A 793 -0.69 -11.68 -25.41
C SER A 793 -0.32 -13.10 -24.93
N VAL A 794 0.12 -13.26 -23.67
CA VAL A 794 0.49 -14.56 -23.08
C VAL A 794 -0.69 -15.55 -23.05
N PRO A 795 -1.87 -15.25 -22.44
CA PRO A 795 -3.01 -16.16 -22.42
C PRO A 795 -3.54 -16.44 -23.83
N TRP A 796 -3.51 -15.47 -24.75
CA TRP A 796 -3.90 -15.67 -26.15
C TRP A 796 -3.06 -16.76 -26.83
N LEU A 797 -1.72 -16.67 -26.76
CA LEU A 797 -0.83 -17.63 -27.41
C LEU A 797 -0.88 -19.01 -26.74
N ALA A 798 -0.83 -19.05 -25.40
CA ALA A 798 -0.86 -20.31 -24.66
C ALA A 798 -2.19 -21.07 -24.86
N SER A 799 -3.32 -20.39 -24.69
CA SER A 799 -4.66 -20.99 -24.76
C SER A 799 -5.04 -21.43 -26.17
N THR A 800 -4.78 -20.60 -27.19
CA THR A 800 -5.10 -20.97 -28.58
C THR A 800 -4.18 -22.08 -29.09
N GLY A 801 -2.88 -22.03 -28.80
CA GLY A 801 -1.92 -23.08 -29.16
C GLY A 801 -2.28 -24.43 -28.53
N PHE A 802 -2.56 -24.44 -27.22
CA PHE A 802 -3.04 -25.63 -26.51
C PHE A 802 -4.34 -26.18 -27.11
N THR A 803 -5.35 -25.32 -27.29
CA THR A 803 -6.64 -25.73 -27.88
C THR A 803 -6.47 -26.33 -29.26
N VAL A 804 -5.63 -25.77 -30.13
CA VAL A 804 -5.34 -26.32 -31.48
C VAL A 804 -4.72 -27.71 -31.40
N ILE A 805 -3.74 -27.95 -30.53
CA ILE A 805 -3.08 -29.26 -30.36
C ILE A 805 -4.11 -30.33 -29.95
N PHE A 806 -4.81 -30.11 -28.84
CA PHE A 806 -5.69 -31.12 -28.26
C PHE A 806 -6.96 -31.32 -29.10
N ALA A 807 -7.52 -30.26 -29.71
CA ALA A 807 -8.66 -30.40 -30.60
C ALA A 807 -8.32 -31.14 -31.91
N ALA A 808 -7.11 -31.00 -32.44
CA ALA A 808 -6.63 -31.79 -33.58
C ALA A 808 -6.46 -33.28 -33.22
N LEU A 809 -5.91 -33.57 -32.03
CA LEU A 809 -5.79 -34.94 -31.50
C LEU A 809 -7.18 -35.57 -31.26
N PHE A 810 -8.11 -34.84 -30.64
CA PHE A 810 -9.50 -35.26 -30.46
C PHE A 810 -10.17 -35.59 -31.80
N ALA A 811 -10.10 -34.69 -32.78
CA ALA A 811 -10.71 -34.89 -34.10
C ALA A 811 -10.15 -36.14 -34.81
N LYS A 812 -8.84 -36.38 -34.70
CA LYS A 812 -8.16 -37.56 -35.25
C LYS A 812 -8.60 -38.86 -34.55
N LEU A 813 -8.62 -38.89 -33.21
CA LEU A 813 -9.09 -40.03 -32.41
C LEU A 813 -10.58 -40.34 -32.65
N TRP A 814 -11.42 -39.30 -32.73
CA TRP A 814 -12.85 -39.41 -33.02
C TRP A 814 -13.08 -40.03 -34.40
N ARG A 815 -12.40 -39.55 -35.44
CA ARG A 815 -12.50 -40.08 -36.81
C ARG A 815 -12.15 -41.58 -36.86
N ILE A 816 -11.07 -41.99 -36.21
CA ILE A 816 -10.68 -43.41 -36.11
C ILE A 816 -11.76 -44.24 -35.39
N THR A 817 -12.25 -43.75 -34.25
CA THR A 817 -13.26 -44.45 -33.44
C THR A 817 -14.55 -44.69 -34.22
N VAL A 818 -15.08 -43.66 -34.90
CA VAL A 818 -16.33 -43.77 -35.69
C VAL A 818 -16.17 -44.68 -36.91
N LEU A 819 -15.00 -44.67 -37.57
CA LEU A 819 -14.71 -45.58 -38.69
C LEU A 819 -14.68 -47.05 -38.22
N VAL A 820 -14.01 -47.34 -37.11
CA VAL A 820 -13.95 -48.71 -36.53
C VAL A 820 -15.32 -49.18 -36.04
N GLU A 821 -16.12 -48.28 -35.45
CA GLU A 821 -17.49 -48.62 -35.01
C GLU A 821 -18.44 -48.85 -36.18
N SER A 822 -18.32 -48.08 -37.26
CA SER A 822 -19.11 -48.26 -38.48
C SER A 822 -18.76 -49.56 -39.21
N ALA A 823 -17.48 -49.94 -39.23
CA ALA A 823 -17.03 -51.24 -39.72
C ALA A 823 -17.58 -52.40 -38.87
N ARG A 824 -17.51 -52.30 -37.53
CA ARG A 824 -18.12 -53.29 -36.60
C ARG A 824 -19.64 -53.43 -36.77
N LYS A 825 -20.32 -52.38 -37.24
CA LYS A 825 -21.76 -52.36 -37.50
C LYS A 825 -22.12 -52.70 -38.96
N PHE A 826 -21.17 -53.19 -39.76
CA PHE A 826 -21.32 -53.57 -41.17
C PHE A 826 -21.97 -52.48 -42.06
N ARG A 827 -21.86 -51.21 -41.67
CA ARG A 827 -22.36 -50.09 -42.49
C ARG A 827 -21.38 -49.82 -43.63
N LYS A 828 -21.89 -49.42 -44.81
CA LYS A 828 -21.05 -49.02 -45.96
C LYS A 828 -19.95 -48.06 -45.50
N ARG A 829 -18.71 -48.35 -45.90
CA ARG A 829 -17.49 -47.60 -45.55
C ARG A 829 -17.46 -46.23 -46.25
N GLY A 830 -18.33 -45.31 -45.83
CA GLY A 830 -18.39 -43.95 -46.32
C GLY A 830 -17.16 -43.14 -45.87
N GLU A 831 -16.61 -42.34 -46.78
CA GLU A 831 -15.46 -41.49 -46.47
C GLU A 831 -15.89 -40.32 -45.55
N ILE A 832 -15.52 -40.41 -44.27
CA ILE A 832 -15.69 -39.30 -43.34
C ILE A 832 -14.67 -38.22 -43.70
N SER A 833 -15.09 -37.21 -44.46
CA SER A 833 -14.28 -36.04 -44.81
C SER A 833 -13.69 -35.36 -43.58
N VAL A 834 -12.41 -34.94 -43.68
CA VAL A 834 -11.64 -34.28 -42.60
C VAL A 834 -12.41 -33.08 -42.03
N TRP A 835 -13.06 -32.30 -42.89
CA TRP A 835 -13.87 -31.14 -42.51
C TRP A 835 -15.01 -31.47 -41.53
N ARG A 836 -15.61 -32.67 -41.61
CA ARG A 836 -16.65 -33.09 -40.65
C ARG A 836 -16.08 -33.38 -39.26
N SER A 837 -14.83 -33.84 -39.18
CA SER A 837 -14.13 -34.03 -37.90
C SER A 837 -13.64 -32.69 -37.32
N MET A 838 -13.26 -31.73 -38.16
CA MET A 838 -12.79 -30.41 -37.71
C MET A 838 -13.88 -29.53 -37.12
N LYS A 839 -15.16 -29.66 -37.51
CA LYS A 839 -16.24 -28.78 -36.99
C LYS A 839 -16.31 -28.73 -35.46
N ALA A 840 -16.10 -29.85 -34.76
CA ALA A 840 -16.09 -29.88 -33.31
C ALA A 840 -14.85 -29.18 -32.72
N ALA A 841 -13.68 -29.31 -33.37
CA ALA A 841 -12.46 -28.62 -32.98
C ALA A 841 -12.58 -27.09 -33.17
N SER A 842 -13.12 -26.65 -34.31
CA SER A 842 -13.35 -25.24 -34.61
C SER A 842 -14.36 -24.58 -33.65
N LEU A 843 -15.38 -25.31 -33.18
CA LEU A 843 -16.32 -24.79 -32.18
C LEU A 843 -15.64 -24.54 -30.82
N LEU A 844 -14.81 -25.48 -30.36
CA LEU A 844 -14.07 -25.35 -29.11
C LEU A 844 -13.06 -24.21 -29.16
N LEU A 845 -12.37 -24.03 -30.30
CA LEU A 845 -11.49 -22.88 -30.54
C LEU A 845 -12.26 -21.56 -30.60
N LEU A 846 -13.44 -21.53 -31.21
CA LEU A 846 -14.28 -20.32 -31.27
C LEU A 846 -14.71 -19.86 -29.87
N VAL A 847 -15.17 -20.79 -29.01
CA VAL A 847 -15.52 -20.47 -27.61
C VAL A 847 -14.30 -19.89 -26.88
N ASN A 848 -13.12 -20.49 -27.05
CA ASN A 848 -11.88 -20.03 -26.42
C ASN A 848 -11.50 -18.61 -26.87
N VAL A 849 -11.57 -18.32 -28.17
CA VAL A 849 -11.32 -17.00 -28.75
C VAL A 849 -12.33 -15.95 -28.27
N VAL A 850 -13.61 -16.31 -28.12
CA VAL A 850 -14.63 -15.39 -27.59
C VAL A 850 -14.36 -15.06 -26.12
N CYS A 851 -14.02 -16.04 -25.27
CA CYS A 851 -13.66 -15.77 -23.87
C CYS A 851 -12.44 -14.85 -23.76
N LEU A 852 -11.38 -15.10 -24.55
CA LEU A 852 -10.18 -14.26 -24.58
C LEU A 852 -10.47 -12.84 -25.09
N PHE A 853 -11.34 -12.68 -26.10
CA PHE A 853 -11.74 -11.36 -26.59
C PHE A 853 -12.54 -10.57 -25.57
N VAL A 854 -13.52 -11.19 -24.91
CA VAL A 854 -14.29 -10.55 -23.82
C VAL A 854 -13.36 -10.14 -22.68
N TRP A 855 -12.43 -11.00 -22.29
CA TRP A 855 -11.42 -10.68 -21.27
C TRP A 855 -10.56 -9.47 -21.67
N THR A 856 -10.05 -9.44 -22.91
CA THR A 856 -9.23 -8.35 -23.45
C THR A 856 -9.95 -6.99 -23.50
N VAL A 857 -11.27 -6.99 -23.62
CA VAL A 857 -12.07 -5.76 -23.76
C VAL A 857 -12.67 -5.28 -22.43
N VAL A 858 -12.91 -6.18 -21.47
CA VAL A 858 -13.60 -5.84 -20.21
C VAL A 858 -12.64 -5.57 -19.04
N ASP A 859 -11.58 -6.37 -18.89
CA ASP A 859 -10.62 -6.25 -17.77
C ASP A 859 -9.28 -6.90 -18.18
N PRO A 860 -8.47 -6.22 -19.03
CA PRO A 860 -7.25 -6.78 -19.58
C PRO A 860 -6.13 -6.87 -18.53
N MET A 861 -5.29 -7.90 -18.63
CA MET A 861 -4.13 -8.07 -17.75
C MET A 861 -3.11 -6.92 -17.94
N GLN A 862 -2.70 -6.31 -16.83
CA GLN A 862 -1.78 -5.16 -16.78
C GLN A 862 -0.40 -5.56 -16.21
N TRP A 863 0.65 -4.88 -16.63
CA TRP A 863 1.98 -4.97 -16.02
C TRP A 863 2.07 -3.99 -14.85
N ILE A 864 2.42 -4.50 -13.66
CA ILE A 864 2.66 -3.68 -12.47
C ILE A 864 4.03 -3.99 -11.89
N ARG A 865 4.64 -3.00 -11.21
CA ARG A 865 5.95 -3.12 -10.56
C ARG A 865 5.82 -2.92 -9.06
N VAL A 866 6.00 -4.00 -8.30
CA VAL A 866 5.80 -4.04 -6.85
C VAL A 866 7.17 -4.02 -6.12
N PRO A 867 7.35 -3.16 -5.10
CA PRO A 867 8.56 -3.13 -4.29
C PRO A 867 8.66 -4.34 -3.36
N ILE A 868 9.88 -4.85 -3.16
CA ILE A 868 10.17 -6.00 -2.29
C ILE A 868 10.40 -5.49 -0.86
N CYS A 869 9.33 -5.50 -0.07
CA CYS A 869 9.26 -4.86 1.24
C CYS A 869 9.83 -5.70 2.40
N GLY A 870 11.13 -6.02 2.40
CA GLY A 870 11.76 -6.72 3.53
C GLY A 870 13.29 -6.86 3.52
N SER A 871 13.95 -6.74 2.37
CA SER A 871 15.41 -6.54 2.30
C SER A 871 15.77 -5.14 2.81
N GLY A 872 17.00 -4.99 3.35
CA GLY A 872 17.54 -3.65 3.65
C GLY A 872 17.75 -2.81 2.39
N ASP A 873 17.98 -3.46 1.26
CA ASP A 873 18.00 -2.86 -0.07
C ASP A 873 16.58 -2.64 -0.60
N GLU A 874 16.32 -1.40 -1.03
CA GLU A 874 15.18 -1.06 -1.86
C GLU A 874 15.29 -1.81 -3.20
N SER A 875 14.52 -2.89 -3.40
CA SER A 875 14.44 -3.60 -4.68
C SER A 875 12.99 -3.70 -5.13
N SER A 876 12.76 -3.90 -6.43
CA SER A 876 11.40 -4.03 -6.98
C SER A 876 11.35 -5.08 -8.08
N HIS A 877 10.16 -5.63 -8.35
CA HIS A 877 9.95 -6.59 -9.44
C HIS A 877 8.68 -6.30 -10.23
N GLY A 878 8.71 -6.57 -11.54
CA GLY A 878 7.56 -6.44 -12.42
C GLY A 878 6.86 -7.78 -12.68
N TYR A 879 5.53 -7.78 -12.72
CA TYR A 879 4.73 -8.92 -13.16
C TYR A 879 3.41 -8.51 -13.82
N CYS A 880 2.81 -9.45 -14.56
CA CYS A 880 1.47 -9.28 -15.12
C CYS A 880 0.42 -9.56 -14.05
N ASN A 881 -0.21 -8.52 -13.53
CA ASN A 881 -1.45 -8.63 -12.77
C ASN A 881 -2.57 -9.14 -13.68
N ILE A 882 -3.45 -9.97 -13.12
CA ILE A 882 -4.63 -10.48 -13.83
C ILE A 882 -5.66 -9.35 -14.02
N GLY A 883 -5.80 -8.44 -13.07
CA GLY A 883 -6.74 -7.30 -13.11
C GLY A 883 -7.38 -7.07 -11.75
N ASN A 884 -7.83 -5.85 -11.47
CA ASN A 884 -8.28 -5.44 -10.13
C ASN A 884 -9.74 -5.80 -9.84
N THR A 885 -10.42 -6.55 -10.71
CA THR A 885 -11.82 -6.96 -10.50
C THR A 885 -12.02 -8.46 -10.48
N ASN A 886 -13.09 -8.89 -9.80
CA ASN A 886 -13.58 -10.28 -9.81
C ASN A 886 -13.91 -10.78 -11.24
N VAL A 887 -14.09 -9.90 -12.23
CA VAL A 887 -14.41 -10.26 -13.61
C VAL A 887 -13.20 -10.91 -14.29
N SER A 888 -12.01 -10.32 -14.20
CA SER A 888 -10.81 -10.90 -14.82
C SER A 888 -10.46 -12.27 -14.24
N VAL A 889 -10.52 -12.43 -12.91
CA VAL A 889 -10.32 -13.72 -12.24
C VAL A 889 -11.32 -14.77 -12.75
N ALA A 890 -12.61 -14.42 -12.88
CA ALA A 890 -13.62 -15.30 -13.44
C ALA A 890 -13.37 -15.66 -14.92
N MET A 891 -12.88 -14.72 -15.74
CA MET A 891 -12.52 -14.96 -17.15
C MET A 891 -11.29 -15.87 -17.28
N GLY A 892 -10.26 -15.68 -16.45
CA GLY A 892 -9.10 -16.58 -16.38
C GLY A 892 -9.49 -18.02 -16.01
N ILE A 893 -10.36 -18.18 -15.00
CA ILE A 893 -10.93 -19.48 -14.62
C ILE A 893 -11.76 -20.08 -15.76
N LEU A 894 -12.58 -19.29 -16.45
CA LEU A 894 -13.38 -19.75 -17.59
C LEU A 894 -12.50 -20.25 -18.75
N VAL A 895 -11.44 -19.51 -19.10
CA VAL A 895 -10.47 -19.92 -20.13
C VAL A 895 -9.75 -21.21 -19.72
N LEU A 896 -9.35 -21.35 -18.46
CA LEU A 896 -8.75 -22.58 -17.93
C LEU A 896 -9.72 -23.78 -18.03
N LEU A 897 -10.98 -23.61 -17.63
CA LEU A 897 -12.02 -24.65 -17.72
C LEU A 897 -12.27 -25.09 -19.16
N VAL A 898 -12.30 -24.15 -20.12
CA VAL A 898 -12.43 -24.47 -21.56
C VAL A 898 -11.26 -25.33 -22.04
N ASN A 899 -10.01 -24.95 -21.74
CA ASN A 899 -8.83 -25.73 -22.12
C ASN A 899 -8.85 -27.14 -21.49
N MET A 900 -9.13 -27.23 -20.19
CA MET A 900 -9.22 -28.51 -19.47
C MET A 900 -10.33 -29.42 -20.02
N ALA A 901 -11.46 -28.87 -20.45
CA ALA A 901 -12.51 -29.65 -21.12
C ALA A 901 -12.02 -30.28 -22.43
N VAL A 902 -11.26 -29.56 -23.27
CA VAL A 902 -10.67 -30.12 -24.51
C VAL A 902 -9.67 -31.24 -24.18
N ALA A 903 -8.83 -31.05 -23.17
CA ALA A 903 -7.86 -32.06 -22.72
C ALA A 903 -8.54 -33.33 -22.22
N ILE A 904 -9.57 -33.19 -21.35
CA ILE A 904 -10.34 -34.32 -20.79
C ILE A 904 -11.10 -35.07 -21.88
N LEU A 905 -11.75 -34.36 -22.82
CA LEU A 905 -12.41 -34.98 -23.98
C LEU A 905 -11.42 -35.78 -24.84
N THR A 906 -10.20 -35.26 -25.03
CA THR A 906 -9.12 -35.96 -25.73
C THR A 906 -8.67 -37.21 -24.97
N ALA A 907 -8.48 -37.12 -23.65
CA ALA A 907 -8.09 -38.25 -22.80
C ALA A 907 -9.14 -39.38 -22.81
N VAL A 908 -10.43 -39.03 -22.67
CA VAL A 908 -11.54 -40.01 -22.73
C VAL A 908 -11.59 -40.72 -24.08
N GLN A 909 -11.32 -40.01 -25.19
CA GLN A 909 -11.28 -40.63 -26.51
C GLN A 909 -10.01 -41.48 -26.73
N ALA A 910 -8.85 -41.08 -26.20
CA ALA A 910 -7.63 -41.88 -26.23
C ALA A 910 -7.81 -43.20 -25.45
N TYR A 911 -8.40 -43.11 -24.25
CA TYR A 911 -8.73 -44.27 -23.41
C TYR A 911 -9.72 -45.24 -24.08
N ARG A 912 -10.70 -44.73 -24.83
CA ARG A 912 -11.61 -45.56 -25.65
C ARG A 912 -10.89 -46.23 -26.82
N ALA A 913 -9.94 -45.52 -27.45
CA ALA A 913 -9.21 -46.01 -28.62
C ALA A 913 -8.05 -46.99 -28.29
N ARG A 914 -7.60 -47.09 -27.03
CA ARG A 914 -6.41 -47.86 -26.61
C ARG A 914 -6.41 -49.35 -26.99
N TRP A 915 -7.59 -49.97 -27.07
CA TRP A 915 -7.74 -51.41 -27.40
C TRP A 915 -7.85 -51.71 -28.90
N ILE A 916 -7.82 -50.69 -29.76
CA ILE A 916 -7.96 -50.86 -31.21
C ILE A 916 -6.61 -51.36 -31.80
N LYS A 917 -6.47 -52.68 -31.94
CA LYS A 917 -5.37 -53.33 -32.68
C LYS A 917 -5.49 -53.10 -34.19
N LEU A 918 -5.26 -51.87 -34.64
CA LEU A 918 -4.88 -51.58 -36.02
C LEU A 918 -3.45 -52.10 -36.29
N GLN A 919 -3.10 -52.35 -37.55
CA GLN A 919 -1.76 -52.80 -37.96
C GLN A 919 -0.65 -51.75 -37.71
N PHE A 920 -1.02 -50.56 -37.24
CA PHE A 920 -0.11 -49.44 -36.96
C PHE A 920 -0.50 -48.83 -35.59
N SER A 921 0.42 -48.86 -34.63
CA SER A 921 0.17 -48.67 -33.18
C SER A 921 0.01 -47.22 -32.72
N GLU A 922 -0.41 -46.30 -33.60
CA GLU A 922 -0.42 -44.86 -33.34
C GLU A 922 -1.22 -44.43 -32.10
N THR A 923 -2.34 -45.10 -31.81
CA THR A 923 -3.17 -44.83 -30.62
C THR A 923 -2.46 -45.11 -29.29
N ARG A 924 -1.44 -45.98 -29.25
CA ARG A 924 -0.63 -46.24 -28.05
C ARG A 924 0.22 -45.02 -27.68
N TYR A 925 0.88 -44.42 -28.67
CA TYR A 925 1.74 -43.25 -28.46
C TYR A 925 0.93 -42.02 -28.07
N ILE A 926 -0.25 -41.82 -28.67
CA ILE A 926 -1.18 -40.75 -28.25
C ILE A 926 -1.62 -40.96 -26.79
N PHE A 927 -1.92 -42.20 -26.37
CA PHE A 927 -2.29 -42.47 -24.98
C PHE A 927 -1.15 -42.23 -23.98
N ILE A 928 0.09 -42.59 -24.33
CA ILE A 928 1.29 -42.32 -23.50
C ILE A 928 1.54 -40.80 -23.38
N MET A 929 1.46 -40.07 -24.50
CA MET A 929 1.57 -38.61 -24.53
C MET A 929 0.50 -37.94 -23.64
N MET A 930 -0.75 -38.42 -23.66
CA MET A 930 -1.80 -37.91 -22.77
C MET A 930 -1.49 -38.13 -21.28
N LEU A 931 -0.85 -39.25 -20.90
CA LEU A 931 -0.42 -39.47 -19.51
C LEU A 931 0.71 -38.51 -19.11
N GLY A 932 1.69 -38.30 -20.00
CA GLY A 932 2.76 -37.31 -19.80
C GLY A 932 2.21 -35.89 -19.63
N ALA A 933 1.24 -35.49 -20.45
CA ALA A 933 0.58 -34.19 -20.32
C ALA A 933 -0.14 -34.03 -18.96
N VAL A 934 -0.85 -35.06 -18.48
CA VAL A 934 -1.48 -35.03 -17.14
C VAL A 934 -0.45 -34.90 -16.02
N GLN A 935 0.69 -35.60 -16.12
CA GLN A 935 1.79 -35.48 -15.15
C GLN A 935 2.41 -34.07 -15.16
N ILE A 936 2.63 -33.47 -16.34
CA ILE A 936 3.16 -32.11 -16.50
C ILE A 936 2.23 -31.09 -15.83
N PHE A 937 0.91 -31.21 -15.96
CA PHE A 937 -0.03 -30.32 -15.27
C PHE A 937 -0.09 -30.58 -13.75
N ALA A 938 -0.08 -31.83 -13.31
CA ALA A 938 -0.15 -32.19 -11.90
C ALA A 938 1.06 -31.68 -11.08
N VAL A 939 2.25 -31.65 -11.68
CA VAL A 939 3.46 -31.08 -11.05
C VAL A 939 3.60 -29.58 -11.34
N GLY A 940 3.26 -29.15 -12.56
CA GLY A 940 3.49 -27.78 -13.03
C GLY A 940 2.59 -26.73 -12.39
N CYS A 941 1.29 -27.02 -12.19
CA CYS A 941 0.38 -26.04 -11.62
C CYS A 941 0.73 -25.65 -10.17
N PRO A 942 1.03 -26.59 -9.24
CA PRO A 942 1.55 -26.24 -7.92
C PRO A 942 2.89 -25.49 -7.99
N LEU A 943 3.80 -25.88 -8.87
CA LEU A 943 5.12 -25.24 -8.97
C LEU A 943 5.03 -23.78 -9.47
N VAL A 944 4.10 -23.47 -10.38
CA VAL A 944 3.78 -22.09 -10.79
C VAL A 944 3.12 -21.30 -9.64
N ALA A 945 2.26 -21.95 -8.85
CA ALA A 945 1.59 -21.31 -7.72
C ALA A 945 2.51 -21.06 -6.51
N VAL A 946 3.62 -21.79 -6.37
CA VAL A 946 4.68 -21.50 -5.38
C VAL A 946 5.65 -20.44 -5.93
N ALA A 947 6.03 -20.51 -7.20
CA ALA A 947 6.99 -19.59 -7.81
C ALA A 947 6.37 -18.25 -8.30
N TYR A 948 5.24 -17.81 -7.75
CA TYR A 948 4.55 -16.60 -8.23
C TYR A 948 5.23 -15.30 -7.77
N THR A 949 5.75 -15.27 -6.54
CA THR A 949 6.40 -14.12 -5.88
C THR A 949 7.78 -13.74 -6.44
N HIS A 950 8.40 -14.61 -7.25
CA HIS A 950 9.76 -14.41 -7.76
C HIS A 950 9.75 -14.44 -9.30
N PRO A 951 9.94 -13.31 -9.99
CA PRO A 951 9.71 -13.21 -11.44
C PRO A 951 10.60 -14.18 -12.23
N VAL A 952 11.88 -14.30 -11.83
CA VAL A 952 12.87 -15.19 -12.43
C VAL A 952 12.44 -16.66 -12.33
N ALA A 953 12.00 -17.11 -11.15
CA ALA A 953 11.53 -18.48 -10.93
C ALA A 953 10.21 -18.74 -11.67
N SER A 954 9.28 -17.78 -11.61
CA SER A 954 7.99 -17.84 -12.31
C SER A 954 8.20 -18.01 -13.82
N TYR A 955 9.06 -17.17 -14.41
CA TYR A 955 9.41 -17.23 -15.83
C TYR A 955 10.05 -18.57 -16.19
N PHE A 956 11.06 -19.01 -15.42
CA PHE A 956 11.76 -20.27 -15.65
C PHE A 956 10.79 -21.47 -15.63
N VAL A 957 9.99 -21.61 -14.57
CA VAL A 957 9.03 -22.71 -14.41
C VAL A 957 8.01 -22.72 -15.54
N LYS A 958 7.34 -21.59 -15.81
CA LYS A 958 6.31 -21.50 -16.87
C LYS A 958 6.90 -21.84 -18.25
N THR A 959 8.12 -21.37 -18.55
CA THR A 959 8.81 -21.63 -19.81
C THR A 959 9.20 -23.10 -19.97
N VAL A 960 9.75 -23.72 -18.92
CA VAL A 960 10.09 -25.15 -18.92
C VAL A 960 8.85 -26.04 -19.11
N LEU A 961 7.70 -25.67 -18.54
CA LEU A 961 6.43 -26.39 -18.73
C LEU A 961 5.95 -26.32 -20.20
N VAL A 962 5.96 -25.12 -20.81
CA VAL A 962 5.58 -24.92 -22.23
C VAL A 962 6.48 -25.72 -23.17
N PHE A 963 7.80 -25.70 -22.93
CA PHE A 963 8.78 -26.48 -23.70
C PHE A 963 8.56 -27.99 -23.53
N THR A 964 8.43 -28.47 -22.29
CA THR A 964 8.28 -29.91 -21.99
C THR A 964 6.99 -30.48 -22.57
N LEU A 965 5.87 -29.74 -22.50
CA LEU A 965 4.61 -30.14 -23.11
C LEU A 965 4.74 -30.20 -24.65
N SER A 966 5.33 -29.18 -25.26
CA SER A 966 5.52 -29.12 -26.72
C SER A 966 6.41 -30.26 -27.23
N MET A 967 7.56 -30.49 -26.60
CA MET A 967 8.47 -31.57 -26.97
C MET A 967 7.85 -32.97 -26.72
N THR A 968 7.08 -33.15 -25.65
CA THR A 968 6.33 -34.40 -25.39
C THR A 968 5.33 -34.69 -26.51
N VAL A 969 4.56 -33.67 -26.94
CA VAL A 969 3.63 -33.80 -28.07
C VAL A 969 4.36 -34.16 -29.37
N LEU A 970 5.45 -33.45 -29.69
CA LEU A 970 6.18 -33.66 -30.94
C LEU A 970 6.88 -35.04 -30.98
N MET A 971 7.67 -35.38 -29.97
CA MET A 971 8.51 -36.60 -30.02
C MET A 971 7.68 -37.88 -30.07
N PHE A 972 6.63 -38.00 -29.25
CA PHE A 972 5.72 -39.16 -29.31
C PHE A 972 4.89 -39.23 -30.60
N MET A 973 4.63 -38.09 -31.27
CA MET A 973 3.88 -38.07 -32.52
C MET A 973 4.74 -38.33 -33.76
N PHE A 974 6.02 -37.95 -33.78
CA PHE A 974 6.85 -38.02 -34.99
C PHE A 974 7.90 -39.15 -34.97
N ILE A 975 8.65 -39.35 -33.89
CA ILE A 975 9.75 -40.33 -33.85
C ILE A 975 9.30 -41.75 -34.24
N PRO A 976 8.19 -42.32 -33.72
CA PRO A 976 7.74 -43.66 -34.11
C PRO A 976 7.37 -43.78 -35.60
N LYS A 977 7.02 -42.66 -36.25
CA LYS A 977 6.70 -42.63 -37.69
C LYS A 977 7.97 -42.58 -38.54
N MET A 978 9.01 -41.86 -38.09
CA MET A 978 10.28 -41.76 -38.80
C MET A 978 10.98 -43.12 -38.91
N PHE A 979 11.18 -43.81 -37.78
CA PHE A 979 11.70 -45.19 -37.78
C PHE A 979 10.82 -46.12 -38.65
N SER A 980 9.49 -46.00 -38.55
CA SER A 980 8.57 -46.79 -39.37
C SER A 980 8.68 -46.53 -40.88
N VAL A 981 9.15 -45.35 -41.32
CA VAL A 981 9.46 -45.08 -42.74
C VAL A 981 10.86 -45.61 -43.10
N HIS A 982 11.85 -45.42 -42.23
CA HIS A 982 13.24 -45.83 -42.48
C HIS A 982 13.37 -47.36 -42.62
N ASN A 983 12.91 -48.12 -41.62
CA ASN A 983 13.02 -49.59 -41.62
C ASN A 983 12.27 -50.25 -42.81
N MET A 984 11.32 -49.56 -43.44
CA MET A 984 10.65 -50.07 -44.64
C MET A 984 11.47 -49.86 -45.93
N ALA A 985 12.37 -48.87 -45.96
CA ALA A 985 13.36 -48.76 -47.02
C ALA A 985 14.29 -49.99 -46.98
N ASP A 986 14.73 -50.38 -45.78
CA ASP A 986 15.58 -51.56 -45.57
C ASP A 986 14.84 -52.87 -45.94
N ASP A 987 13.60 -53.07 -45.50
CA ASP A 987 12.75 -54.19 -45.94
C ASP A 987 12.64 -54.30 -47.48
N LEU A 988 12.54 -53.16 -48.17
CA LEU A 988 12.45 -53.11 -49.64
C LEU A 988 13.81 -53.31 -50.32
N PHE A 989 14.90 -52.87 -49.70
CA PHE A 989 16.28 -53.10 -50.17
C PHE A 989 16.65 -54.59 -50.04
N ILE A 990 16.29 -55.22 -48.92
CA ILE A 990 16.46 -56.67 -48.68
C ILE A 990 15.59 -57.47 -49.64
N ARG A 991 14.35 -57.04 -49.93
CA ARG A 991 13.47 -57.71 -50.90
C ARG A 991 13.93 -57.58 -52.36
N SER A 992 14.43 -56.43 -52.78
CA SER A 992 15.03 -56.30 -54.11
C SER A 992 16.34 -57.10 -54.25
N SER A 993 17.08 -57.28 -53.16
CA SER A 993 18.27 -58.14 -53.10
C SER A 993 17.97 -59.64 -53.16
N THR A 994 16.71 -60.07 -53.02
CA THR A 994 16.32 -61.49 -52.89
C THR A 994 15.37 -62.00 -53.99
N SER A 995 15.21 -61.27 -55.09
CA SER A 995 14.38 -61.70 -56.24
C SER A 995 15.14 -61.75 -57.57
N ASN A 996 15.87 -62.85 -57.80
CA ASN A 996 16.08 -63.39 -59.15
C ASN A 996 16.07 -64.94 -59.11
N PRO A 997 15.52 -65.66 -60.10
CA PRO A 997 15.03 -67.03 -59.86
C PRO A 997 15.84 -68.16 -60.54
N MET A 998 16.10 -69.25 -59.82
CA MET A 998 16.24 -70.64 -60.32
C MET A 998 16.44 -71.61 -59.13
N GLY A 999 16.18 -72.92 -59.33
CA GLY A 999 16.61 -73.98 -58.40
C GLY A 999 15.49 -74.72 -57.66
N ALA A 1000 15.28 -75.98 -58.03
CA ALA A 1000 14.19 -76.86 -57.60
C ALA A 1000 14.25 -77.41 -56.15
N SER A 1001 13.07 -77.82 -55.66
CA SER A 1001 12.82 -78.90 -54.66
C SER A 1001 13.27 -78.70 -53.20
N GLY A 1002 12.43 -79.11 -52.23
CA GLY A 1002 12.92 -79.37 -50.86
C GLY A 1002 12.01 -79.16 -49.64
N SER A 1003 10.89 -79.89 -49.52
CA SER A 1003 10.20 -80.18 -48.23
C SER A 1003 9.56 -79.01 -47.42
N ARG A 1004 8.76 -79.37 -46.40
CA ARG A 1004 8.07 -78.46 -45.47
C ARG A 1004 8.47 -78.77 -44.01
N ARG A 1005 9.01 -77.80 -43.27
CA ARG A 1005 8.85 -77.61 -41.80
C ARG A 1005 9.59 -76.34 -41.35
N GLY A 1006 9.02 -75.58 -40.43
CA GLY A 1006 9.61 -74.31 -39.95
C GLY A 1006 8.57 -73.30 -39.46
N GLY A 1007 7.76 -73.67 -38.46
CA GLY A 1007 6.63 -72.84 -37.99
C GLY A 1007 6.32 -72.94 -36.51
N GLU A 1008 7.34 -73.17 -35.67
CA GLU A 1008 7.14 -73.64 -34.29
C GLU A 1008 8.10 -73.06 -33.23
N PHE A 1009 8.93 -72.06 -33.55
CA PHE A 1009 9.95 -71.55 -32.63
C PHE A 1009 9.60 -70.21 -31.91
N GLU A 1010 8.73 -69.36 -32.46
CA GLU A 1010 8.40 -68.05 -31.85
C GLU A 1010 7.41 -68.10 -30.67
N LYS A 1011 6.73 -69.23 -30.43
CA LYS A 1011 5.62 -69.30 -29.46
C LYS A 1011 6.04 -69.56 -28.00
N SER A 1012 7.23 -70.11 -27.75
CA SER A 1012 7.66 -70.51 -26.41
C SER A 1012 8.06 -69.33 -25.51
N MET A 1013 8.79 -68.34 -26.06
CA MET A 1013 9.42 -67.26 -25.30
C MET A 1013 8.43 -66.34 -24.56
N TRP A 1014 7.20 -66.22 -25.05
CA TRP A 1014 6.16 -65.36 -24.44
C TRP A 1014 5.48 -65.98 -23.21
N ILE A 1015 5.44 -67.31 -23.10
CA ILE A 1015 4.76 -67.99 -21.97
C ILE A 1015 5.63 -67.92 -20.71
N THR A 1016 6.95 -68.07 -20.85
CA THR A 1016 7.90 -68.04 -19.72
C THR A 1016 7.92 -66.68 -19.01
N ARG A 1017 7.80 -65.56 -19.74
CA ARG A 1017 7.80 -64.21 -19.16
C ARG A 1017 6.50 -63.83 -18.42
N LEU A 1018 5.38 -64.49 -18.71
CA LEU A 1018 4.12 -64.22 -18.01
C LEU A 1018 4.11 -64.82 -16.60
N ARG A 1019 4.65 -66.03 -16.41
CA ARG A 1019 4.71 -66.70 -15.10
C ARG A 1019 5.69 -66.05 -14.12
N ALA A 1020 6.74 -65.39 -14.63
CA ALA A 1020 7.69 -64.64 -13.79
C ALA A 1020 7.06 -63.40 -13.11
N LEU A 1021 5.99 -62.83 -13.68
CA LEU A 1021 5.28 -61.69 -13.10
C LEU A 1021 4.26 -62.10 -12.02
N GLU A 1022 3.65 -63.30 -12.13
CA GLU A 1022 2.74 -63.81 -11.09
C GLU A 1022 3.46 -64.15 -9.78
N ALA A 1023 4.72 -64.61 -9.85
CA ALA A 1023 5.50 -64.95 -8.66
C ALA A 1023 5.87 -63.73 -7.78
N VAL A 1024 6.12 -62.57 -8.39
CA VAL A 1024 6.50 -61.34 -7.66
C VAL A 1024 5.32 -60.79 -6.85
N VAL A 1025 4.11 -60.82 -7.42
CA VAL A 1025 2.89 -60.27 -6.79
C VAL A 1025 2.46 -61.07 -5.55
N LEU A 1026 2.84 -62.34 -5.44
CA LEU A 1026 2.51 -63.19 -4.29
C LEU A 1026 3.46 -63.02 -3.09
N HIS A 1027 4.64 -62.41 -3.28
CA HIS A 1027 5.60 -62.20 -2.19
C HIS A 1027 5.21 -61.03 -1.26
N GLU A 1028 4.44 -60.05 -1.73
CA GLU A 1028 4.00 -58.90 -0.92
C GLU A 1028 2.83 -59.23 0.04
N GLN A 1029 2.30 -60.46 0.05
CA GLN A 1029 1.15 -60.86 0.88
C GLN A 1029 1.46 -61.85 2.02
N GLY A 1030 2.74 -62.10 2.32
CA GLY A 1030 3.16 -62.67 3.61
C GLY A 1030 2.64 -64.08 3.93
N LEU A 1031 2.63 -64.99 2.94
CA LEU A 1031 2.24 -66.40 3.11
C LEU A 1031 3.41 -67.33 2.78
N GLU A 1032 3.57 -68.40 3.56
CA GLU A 1032 4.69 -69.35 3.44
C GLU A 1032 4.63 -70.19 2.14
N LEU A 1033 5.79 -70.40 1.51
CA LEU A 1033 5.87 -70.81 0.10
C LEU A 1033 5.97 -72.33 -0.14
N GLU A 1034 6.03 -73.16 0.91
CA GLU A 1034 6.26 -74.61 0.78
C GLU A 1034 5.14 -75.40 0.06
N PRO A 1035 3.82 -75.16 0.28
CA PRO A 1035 2.75 -76.02 -0.26
C PRO A 1035 2.51 -75.95 -1.79
N PHE A 1036 3.28 -75.14 -2.52
CA PHE A 1036 3.08 -74.88 -3.95
C PHE A 1036 4.08 -75.61 -4.85
N MET A 1037 5.33 -75.78 -4.43
CA MET A 1037 6.39 -76.33 -5.30
C MET A 1037 6.14 -77.79 -5.69
N GLU A 1038 5.63 -78.61 -4.76
CA GLU A 1038 5.31 -80.03 -4.99
C GLU A 1038 4.22 -80.21 -6.07
N ARG A 1039 3.33 -79.21 -6.24
CA ARG A 1039 2.25 -79.24 -7.24
C ARG A 1039 2.66 -78.74 -8.63
N ALA A 1040 3.88 -78.20 -8.76
CA ALA A 1040 4.38 -77.60 -10.01
C ALA A 1040 5.18 -78.58 -10.89
N GLY A 1041 5.60 -79.74 -10.35
CA GLY A 1041 6.22 -80.83 -11.13
C GLY A 1041 7.61 -80.51 -11.70
N ILE A 1042 8.37 -79.62 -11.07
CA ILE A 1042 9.73 -79.24 -11.50
C ILE A 1042 10.74 -80.14 -10.80
N PHE A 1043 11.20 -81.19 -11.49
CA PHE A 1043 12.37 -81.95 -11.08
C PHE A 1043 13.65 -81.15 -11.30
N LEU A 1044 14.49 -81.04 -10.28
CA LEU A 1044 15.90 -80.67 -10.41
C LEU A 1044 16.72 -81.92 -10.80
N PRO A 1045 17.79 -81.80 -11.61
CA PRO A 1045 18.78 -82.85 -11.76
C PRO A 1045 19.79 -82.79 -10.60
N ASN A 1046 19.76 -83.80 -9.73
CA ASN A 1046 20.88 -84.19 -8.87
C ASN A 1046 22.08 -84.64 -9.76
N GLU A 1047 23.35 -84.64 -9.34
CA GLU A 1047 23.96 -84.36 -8.04
C GLU A 1047 25.45 -83.96 -8.20
N ASP A 1048 26.05 -83.47 -7.12
CA ASP A 1048 27.47 -83.25 -6.81
C ASP A 1048 28.58 -83.81 -7.73
N VAL A 1049 29.53 -82.93 -8.12
CA VAL A 1049 30.98 -83.15 -7.99
C VAL A 1049 31.68 -81.83 -7.61
N SER A 1050 32.71 -81.90 -6.76
CA SER A 1050 33.41 -80.75 -6.18
C SER A 1050 34.62 -80.23 -6.97
N LEU A 1051 34.95 -78.96 -6.71
CA LEU A 1051 36.24 -78.27 -6.86
C LEU A 1051 37.44 -79.03 -7.48
N SER A 1052 37.82 -78.70 -8.73
CA SER A 1052 39.15 -78.13 -9.06
C SER A 1052 39.32 -77.93 -10.59
N ALA A 1053 40.38 -77.21 -11.00
CA ALA A 1053 40.58 -76.70 -12.37
C ALA A 1053 41.75 -77.39 -13.14
N SER A 1054 42.10 -76.82 -14.31
CA SER A 1054 43.13 -77.25 -15.29
C SER A 1054 42.59 -78.26 -16.32
N LYS A 1055 42.89 -78.19 -17.63
CA LYS A 1055 44.18 -78.10 -18.38
C LYS A 1055 43.89 -77.66 -19.84
N ARG A 1056 44.83 -77.33 -20.76
CA ARG A 1056 46.25 -76.89 -20.78
C ARG A 1056 46.60 -76.52 -22.25
N HIS A 1057 47.48 -75.54 -22.44
CA HIS A 1057 48.78 -75.68 -23.13
C HIS A 1057 49.70 -74.63 -22.46
N LEU A 1058 50.81 -75.00 -21.81
CA LEU A 1058 52.12 -75.44 -22.34
C LEU A 1058 52.83 -74.31 -23.13
N ALA A 1059 54.10 -73.97 -22.85
CA ALA A 1059 55.12 -74.75 -22.14
C ALA A 1059 56.22 -73.92 -21.43
N VAL A 1060 56.84 -74.53 -20.40
CA VAL A 1060 58.29 -74.50 -20.05
C VAL A 1060 58.94 -73.19 -19.56
N ASN A 1061 59.81 -73.17 -18.53
CA ASN A 1061 59.95 -74.00 -17.30
C ASN A 1061 60.92 -73.27 -16.32
N ASP A 1062 60.85 -73.63 -15.03
CA ASP A 1062 61.87 -73.54 -13.95
C ASP A 1062 62.69 -72.25 -13.71
N GLY A 1063 62.73 -71.84 -12.43
CA GLY A 1063 63.61 -70.79 -11.90
C GLY A 1063 63.27 -70.46 -10.43
N GLU A 1064 64.21 -70.68 -9.51
CA GLU A 1064 64.00 -70.51 -8.06
C GLU A 1064 64.38 -69.10 -7.56
N GLY A 1065 63.89 -68.74 -6.36
CA GLY A 1065 64.77 -68.15 -5.33
C GLY A 1065 64.78 -66.62 -5.13
N ASN A 1066 64.21 -66.21 -3.98
CA ASN A 1066 64.70 -65.24 -2.99
C ASN A 1066 65.40 -63.90 -3.35
N ASP A 1067 65.08 -62.90 -2.50
CA ASP A 1067 65.90 -61.79 -1.98
C ASP A 1067 66.59 -60.79 -2.92
N GLY A 1068 66.80 -59.56 -2.42
CA GLY A 1068 68.06 -58.85 -2.71
C GLY A 1068 68.02 -57.50 -3.46
N ASP A 1069 67.54 -56.46 -2.77
CA ASP A 1069 68.33 -55.24 -2.49
C ASP A 1069 68.69 -54.19 -3.59
N LEU A 1070 69.02 -52.99 -3.07
CA LEU A 1070 69.60 -51.75 -3.62
C LEU A 1070 70.01 -51.56 -5.11
N SER A 1071 69.26 -50.65 -5.75
CA SER A 1071 69.75 -49.33 -6.27
C SER A 1071 70.31 -49.14 -7.70
N SER A 1072 70.18 -47.88 -8.18
CA SER A 1072 70.88 -47.24 -9.32
C SER A 1072 70.46 -47.66 -10.74
N ARG A 1073 70.73 -46.94 -11.85
CA ARG A 1073 70.73 -45.47 -12.17
C ARG A 1073 70.72 -45.30 -13.72
N ARG A 1074 70.02 -44.26 -14.23
CA ARG A 1074 70.16 -43.55 -15.55
C ARG A 1074 70.60 -44.30 -16.82
N ALA A 1075 69.78 -44.17 -17.88
CA ALA A 1075 70.04 -43.41 -19.12
C ALA A 1075 68.70 -43.35 -19.92
N ASP A 1076 68.18 -42.19 -20.36
CA ASP A 1076 68.53 -41.38 -21.55
C ASP A 1076 68.25 -42.14 -22.86
N GLU A 1077 67.80 -41.56 -23.99
CA GLU A 1077 67.68 -40.18 -24.52
C GLU A 1077 66.21 -39.91 -24.96
N GLU A 1078 65.67 -38.81 -25.52
CA GLU A 1078 65.99 -37.41 -25.97
C GLU A 1078 64.58 -36.74 -26.26
N GLN A 1079 64.31 -35.47 -26.64
CA GLN A 1079 65.10 -34.29 -27.03
C GLN A 1079 64.85 -33.05 -26.11
N LYS A 1080 64.15 -32.03 -26.62
CA LYS A 1080 64.42 -30.58 -26.42
C LYS A 1080 63.14 -29.76 -26.81
N LYS A 1081 63.03 -28.41 -26.72
CA LYS A 1081 63.99 -27.30 -26.51
C LYS A 1081 63.27 -26.04 -25.94
N ALA A 1082 64.04 -25.05 -25.48
CA ALA A 1082 63.62 -23.66 -25.20
C ALA A 1082 64.48 -22.66 -26.04
N PRO A 1083 64.44 -21.29 -25.89
CA PRO A 1083 64.79 -20.56 -24.64
C PRO A 1083 64.08 -19.19 -24.35
N GLU A 1084 64.27 -18.70 -23.12
CA GLU A 1084 64.59 -17.32 -22.61
C GLU A 1084 64.16 -16.02 -23.36
N GLY A 1085 63.94 -14.85 -22.71
CA GLY A 1085 63.95 -14.48 -21.26
C GLY A 1085 64.35 -13.00 -20.98
N ARG A 1086 63.78 -12.36 -19.92
CA ARG A 1086 64.16 -11.11 -19.17
C ARG A 1086 62.97 -10.73 -18.24
N ARG A 1087 63.05 -10.19 -17.00
CA ARG A 1087 63.88 -9.15 -16.30
C ARG A 1087 63.55 -7.71 -16.77
N GLU A 1088 63.41 -6.68 -15.92
CA GLU A 1088 63.88 -6.47 -14.52
C GLU A 1088 63.13 -5.28 -13.84
N SER A 1089 63.16 -5.14 -12.50
CA SER A 1089 63.00 -3.89 -11.68
C SER A 1089 61.68 -3.06 -11.76
N GLU A 1090 61.21 -2.21 -10.83
CA GLU A 1090 61.33 -1.90 -9.36
C GLU A 1090 60.33 -0.71 -9.07
N GLU A 1091 59.86 -0.28 -7.88
CA GLU A 1091 60.05 -0.62 -6.44
C GLU A 1091 58.86 -0.09 -5.55
N LYS A 1092 58.82 -0.47 -4.26
CA LYS A 1092 58.32 0.24 -3.03
C LYS A 1092 56.86 0.77 -2.84
N ARG A 1093 56.23 0.23 -1.77
CA ARG A 1093 55.58 0.88 -0.58
C ARG A 1093 54.34 1.80 -0.72
N GLU A 1094 53.46 1.94 0.28
CA GLU A 1094 53.33 1.41 1.67
C GLU A 1094 51.93 0.76 1.82
N GLU A 1095 51.74 -0.41 2.47
CA GLU A 1095 51.47 -0.64 3.91
C GLU A 1095 50.22 0.12 4.45
N GLY A 1096 49.16 -0.50 5.01
CA GLY A 1096 48.82 -1.91 5.29
C GLY A 1096 47.36 -2.26 4.90
N ASP A 1097 46.88 -3.52 4.92
CA ASP A 1097 46.91 -4.58 5.96
C ASP A 1097 46.07 -4.15 7.19
N ILE A 1098 45.10 -4.90 7.74
CA ILE A 1098 44.81 -6.35 7.77
C ILE A 1098 43.29 -6.63 7.69
N ASP A 1099 42.88 -7.60 6.85
CA ASP A 1099 42.10 -8.85 7.09
C ASP A 1099 41.07 -8.95 8.27
N GLU A 1100 40.07 -9.85 8.30
CA GLU A 1100 39.71 -10.97 7.41
C GLU A 1100 38.21 -11.37 7.51
N GLU A 1101 37.83 -12.39 6.74
CA GLU A 1101 36.52 -13.04 6.50
C GLU A 1101 35.43 -13.09 7.60
N GLU A 1102 34.18 -12.91 7.14
CA GLU A 1102 32.99 -13.50 7.76
C GLU A 1102 33.01 -15.05 7.62
N SER A 1103 32.62 -15.80 8.65
CA SER A 1103 32.17 -17.19 8.45
C SER A 1103 31.18 -17.70 9.52
N GLU A 1104 30.35 -18.65 9.09
CA GLU A 1104 29.43 -19.51 9.86
C GLU A 1104 28.39 -18.86 10.80
N VAL A 1105 27.22 -18.54 10.24
CA VAL A 1105 25.93 -18.71 10.94
C VAL A 1105 25.58 -20.20 10.97
N LYS A 1106 25.20 -20.73 12.15
CA LYS A 1106 24.45 -22.00 12.29
C LYS A 1106 23.49 -21.98 13.48
N ASP A 1107 22.31 -22.52 13.23
CA ASP A 1107 21.40 -23.21 14.14
C ASP A 1107 21.03 -22.53 15.49
N CYS A 1108 19.98 -21.71 15.48
CA CYS A 1108 18.76 -22.04 16.24
C CYS A 1108 17.52 -21.28 15.75
#